data_AF-A0A2K4WJS2-F1
#
_entry.id   AF-A0A2K4WJS2-F1
#
_cell.length_a   1.000
_cell.length_b   1.000
_cell.length_c   1.000
_cell.angle_alpha   90.00
_cell.angle_beta   90.00
_cell.angle_gamma   90.00
#
_symmetry.space_group_name_H-M   'P 1'
#
loop_
_entity.id
_entity.type
_entity.pdbx_description
1 polymer ?
#
loop_
_entity_poly.entity_id
_entity_poly.type
_entity_poly.pdbx_seq_one_letter_code
_entity_poly.pdbx_strand_id
1 'polypeptide(L)'
;MLERSLDADLALALSLNGRELFRDDQPLKILLMSATLEGERLAALLDDAPVVRSDGRMFPVTMQWGRPFQPGEFVEPRVVQTVLDALGSESGSLLVFLPGQAEIRRVNQQLAEALGERADILLCPLHGELDLSAQRAAIEPAPKGTRKVVLATNIAETSLTIDGVRVVIDAGLARVPRFDPGSGMTRLETQRISRASATQRAGRAGRLEPGVCYRLWSEAQHDQLAAYGAAEILQADLAGLALQLARWGVTPAQLVWLDVPPAAAYAQAQDLLVRLEALSNQPGQPPTLTPHGQAMAELPAHPRIAHLLLRGHALGLGELACDVAALLGERDILRDGGADLHSRLTLLAGTERAARGAQGGVQRAKQLARQYRGYLRGTAKSPVSDPDHSRWLGALLALAYPDRVAQQRRPGGAEYRLANGRAALFAEADALMKQPWLVIADLGSRQGQREERIYLAAEFDPALFDAVLAEQVITVDQIDWDEREGVFRAERQRKAGELIISREPLTGLDDAARSQALLALVRRKGLELLPWTPELRQWQARVALLRSLDIDKSATSEWPDLSDAQLLATLENWLMPYLGKVTRLSHFSQLDLSSILRNLLPWPLPQQLEAQAPQTIQVPSGSNIRIDYSEQPPILSVRLQELFGLSDTPRIANGRQVLKLHLLSPARRPVQVTQDLANFWRSTYSEVKKDLKGRYPKHYWPDDPLVAEATARVKPRGT
;
A
#
# COMPACT_ATOMS: atom_id res chain seq x y z
N MET A 1 -27.38 -17.74 -0.34
CA MET A 1 -26.27 -17.82 0.61
C MET A 1 -26.72 -17.28 1.95
N LEU A 2 -26.38 -17.94 3.05
CA LEU A 2 -26.45 -17.32 4.38
C LEU A 2 -25.21 -16.48 4.70
N GLU A 3 -24.07 -16.89 4.16
CA GLU A 3 -22.77 -16.27 4.39
C GLU A 3 -22.27 -15.83 3.02
N ARG A 4 -22.02 -14.52 2.84
CA ARG A 4 -21.41 -13.93 1.63
C ARG A 4 -19.94 -14.35 1.53
N SER A 5 -19.72 -15.66 1.45
CA SER A 5 -18.41 -16.27 1.36
C SER A 5 -17.86 -16.19 -0.05
N LEU A 6 -16.54 -16.18 -0.16
CA LEU A 6 -15.84 -16.09 -1.43
C LEU A 6 -16.20 -17.25 -2.37
N ASP A 7 -16.26 -18.48 -1.83
CA ASP A 7 -16.59 -19.68 -2.58
C ASP A 7 -18.02 -19.64 -3.13
N ALA A 8 -18.96 -19.15 -2.33
CA ALA A 8 -20.35 -19.08 -2.74
C ALA A 8 -20.52 -18.01 -3.84
N ASP A 9 -19.94 -16.83 -3.66
CA ASP A 9 -19.99 -15.75 -4.66
C ASP A 9 -19.35 -16.20 -5.98
N LEU A 10 -18.20 -16.91 -5.94
CA LEU A 10 -17.58 -17.51 -7.12
C LEU A 10 -18.48 -18.57 -7.77
N ALA A 11 -19.05 -19.48 -6.99
CA ALA A 11 -19.93 -20.53 -7.51
C ALA A 11 -21.16 -19.94 -8.22
N LEU A 12 -21.75 -18.87 -7.68
CA LEU A 12 -22.85 -18.15 -8.33
C LEU A 12 -22.39 -17.51 -9.64
N ALA A 13 -21.28 -16.76 -9.63
CA ALA A 13 -20.76 -16.10 -10.83
C ALA A 13 -20.47 -17.11 -11.97
N LEU A 14 -19.82 -18.23 -11.66
CA LEU A 14 -19.54 -19.30 -12.62
C LEU A 14 -20.82 -20.01 -13.09
N SER A 15 -21.79 -20.24 -12.20
CA SER A 15 -23.07 -20.85 -12.58
C SER A 15 -23.87 -19.96 -13.54
N LEU A 16 -23.85 -18.64 -13.32
CA LEU A 16 -24.49 -17.68 -14.23
C LEU A 16 -23.80 -17.63 -15.58
N ASN A 17 -22.46 -17.57 -15.61
CA ASN A 17 -21.70 -17.62 -16.84
C ASN A 17 -21.93 -18.94 -17.61
N GLY A 18 -21.92 -20.08 -16.92
CA GLY A 18 -22.26 -21.37 -17.51
C GLY A 18 -23.67 -21.38 -18.11
N ARG A 19 -24.67 -20.82 -17.40
CA ARG A 19 -26.04 -20.69 -17.91
C ARG A 19 -26.11 -19.86 -19.20
N GLU A 20 -25.25 -18.87 -19.38
CA GLU A 20 -25.18 -18.09 -20.63
C GLU A 20 -24.55 -18.86 -21.79
N LEU A 21 -23.54 -19.70 -21.52
CA LEU A 21 -22.87 -20.51 -22.54
C LEU A 21 -23.76 -21.64 -23.09
N PHE A 22 -24.69 -22.15 -22.28
CA PHE A 22 -25.58 -23.27 -22.63
C PHE A 22 -27.05 -22.86 -22.80
N ARG A 23 -27.33 -21.64 -23.29
CA ARG A 23 -28.70 -21.09 -23.41
C ARG A 23 -29.66 -21.90 -24.30
N ASP A 24 -29.14 -22.63 -25.28
CA ASP A 24 -29.96 -23.35 -26.28
C ASP A 24 -30.46 -24.73 -25.80
N ASP A 25 -29.94 -25.23 -24.67
CA ASP A 25 -30.40 -26.45 -23.99
C ASP A 25 -31.42 -26.13 -22.87
N GLN A 26 -31.89 -27.15 -22.13
CA GLN A 26 -32.65 -26.90 -20.91
C GLN A 26 -31.81 -26.02 -19.96
N PRO A 27 -32.25 -24.78 -19.64
CA PRO A 27 -31.41 -23.85 -18.91
C PRO A 27 -31.16 -24.37 -17.49
N LEU A 28 -29.90 -24.29 -17.05
CA LEU A 28 -29.50 -24.60 -15.68
C LEU A 28 -30.36 -23.80 -14.69
N LYS A 29 -31.18 -24.51 -13.89
CA LYS A 29 -32.00 -23.91 -12.85
C LYS A 29 -31.13 -23.59 -11.63
N ILE A 30 -31.17 -22.35 -11.16
CA ILE A 30 -30.42 -21.87 -10.00
C ILE A 30 -31.42 -21.49 -8.91
N LEU A 31 -31.29 -22.10 -7.73
CA LEU A 31 -32.07 -21.76 -6.54
C LEU A 31 -31.13 -21.20 -5.48
N LEU A 32 -31.30 -19.91 -5.14
CA LEU A 32 -30.56 -19.29 -4.05
C LEU A 32 -31.40 -19.26 -2.77
N MET A 33 -30.88 -19.90 -1.73
CA MET A 33 -31.50 -19.91 -0.41
C MET A 33 -30.75 -18.95 0.52
N SER A 34 -31.45 -17.99 1.12
CA SER A 34 -30.92 -17.07 2.13
C SER A 34 -31.84 -17.06 3.35
N ALA A 35 -31.26 -16.93 4.55
CA ALA A 35 -32.04 -16.68 5.77
C ALA A 35 -32.11 -15.19 6.15
N THR A 36 -31.57 -14.28 5.33
CA THR A 36 -31.64 -12.84 5.53
C THR A 36 -32.41 -12.15 4.40
N LEU A 37 -32.81 -10.90 4.66
CA LEU A 37 -33.58 -10.04 3.77
C LEU A 37 -32.78 -9.45 2.58
N GLU A 38 -31.61 -9.98 2.20
CA GLU A 38 -30.90 -9.58 0.96
C GLU A 38 -31.57 -10.08 -0.34
N GLY A 39 -32.82 -10.55 -0.26
CA GLY A 39 -33.56 -11.10 -1.41
C GLY A 39 -33.68 -10.14 -2.58
N GLU A 40 -33.73 -8.82 -2.35
CA GLU A 40 -33.88 -7.82 -3.41
C GLU A 40 -32.61 -7.65 -4.25
N ARG A 41 -31.42 -7.53 -3.63
CA ARG A 41 -30.14 -7.46 -4.37
C ARG A 41 -29.90 -8.75 -5.16
N LEU A 42 -30.22 -9.89 -4.57
CA LEU A 42 -30.10 -11.20 -5.22
C LEU A 42 -31.10 -11.36 -6.38
N ALA A 43 -32.34 -10.92 -6.20
CA ALA A 43 -33.35 -10.94 -7.25
C ALA A 43 -32.93 -10.05 -8.43
N ALA A 44 -32.49 -8.82 -8.16
CA ALA A 44 -32.02 -7.89 -9.17
C ALA A 44 -30.82 -8.43 -9.98
N LEU A 45 -29.89 -9.15 -9.32
CA LEU A 45 -28.77 -9.82 -10.02
C LEU A 45 -29.25 -10.94 -10.97
N LEU A 46 -30.40 -11.54 -10.66
CA LEU A 46 -30.97 -12.68 -11.38
C LEU A 46 -32.13 -12.27 -12.28
N ASP A 47 -32.07 -11.07 -12.87
CA ASP A 47 -33.11 -10.53 -13.76
C ASP A 47 -34.49 -10.49 -13.10
N ASP A 48 -34.54 -9.93 -11.88
CA ASP A 48 -35.73 -9.81 -11.04
C ASP A 48 -36.40 -11.17 -10.72
N ALA A 49 -35.57 -12.16 -10.37
CA ALA A 49 -36.03 -13.52 -10.06
C ALA A 49 -37.09 -13.55 -8.94
N PRO A 50 -38.09 -14.45 -9.01
CA PRO A 50 -39.13 -14.57 -7.99
C PRO A 50 -38.56 -14.88 -6.61
N VAL A 51 -38.92 -14.06 -5.61
CA VAL A 51 -38.53 -14.27 -4.21
C VAL A 51 -39.62 -15.04 -3.49
N VAL A 52 -39.30 -16.28 -3.08
CA VAL A 52 -40.18 -17.11 -2.25
C VAL A 52 -39.78 -16.92 -0.79
N ARG A 53 -40.71 -16.44 0.04
CA ARG A 53 -40.49 -16.24 1.48
C ARG A 53 -41.16 -17.37 2.27
N SER A 54 -40.40 -17.94 3.21
CA SER A 54 -40.92 -18.92 4.17
C SER A 54 -40.83 -18.33 5.57
N ASP A 55 -41.97 -17.86 6.09
CA ASP A 55 -42.04 -17.31 7.43
C ASP A 55 -41.97 -18.44 8.47
N GLY A 56 -40.84 -18.53 9.17
CA GLY A 56 -40.71 -19.43 10.32
C GLY A 56 -41.58 -18.97 11.48
N ARG A 57 -41.94 -19.91 12.37
CA ARG A 57 -42.54 -19.56 13.67
C ARG A 57 -41.44 -19.03 14.59
N MET A 58 -41.35 -17.72 14.76
CA MET A 58 -40.53 -17.09 15.80
C MET A 58 -41.44 -16.49 16.86
N PHE A 59 -41.20 -16.85 18.12
CA PHE A 59 -41.81 -16.20 19.27
C PHE A 59 -41.18 -14.82 19.48
N PRO A 60 -41.90 -13.87 20.10
CA PRO A 60 -41.36 -12.54 20.38
C PRO A 60 -40.13 -12.62 21.29
N VAL A 61 -39.12 -11.78 21.00
CA VAL A 61 -37.90 -11.66 21.81
C VAL A 61 -37.80 -10.24 22.34
N THR A 62 -37.84 -10.10 23.66
CA THR A 62 -37.67 -8.79 24.32
C THR A 62 -36.20 -8.38 24.29
N MET A 63 -35.91 -7.15 23.86
CA MET A 63 -34.56 -6.62 23.81
C MET A 63 -34.22 -5.87 25.10
N GLN A 64 -33.09 -6.20 25.73
CA GLN A 64 -32.54 -5.48 26.88
C GLN A 64 -31.24 -4.79 26.45
N TRP A 65 -31.23 -3.47 26.52
CA TRP A 65 -30.10 -2.66 26.10
C TRP A 65 -29.16 -2.34 27.27
N GLY A 66 -27.87 -2.57 27.09
CA GLY A 66 -26.86 -2.20 28.08
C GLY A 66 -26.30 -0.78 27.87
N ARG A 67 -25.36 -0.39 28.75
CA ARG A 67 -24.61 0.87 28.59
C ARG A 67 -23.76 0.90 27.29
N PRO A 68 -23.36 2.08 26.78
CA PRO A 68 -22.46 2.17 25.63
C PRO A 68 -21.17 1.35 25.84
N PHE A 69 -20.75 0.61 24.82
CA PHE A 69 -19.46 -0.09 24.78
C PHE A 69 -18.36 0.88 24.37
N GLN A 70 -17.27 0.94 25.13
CA GLN A 70 -16.13 1.82 24.82
C GLN A 70 -15.01 1.05 24.11
N PRO A 71 -14.40 1.61 23.06
CA PRO A 71 -13.23 0.99 22.42
C PRO A 71 -12.11 0.73 23.43
N GLY A 72 -11.54 -0.48 23.40
CA GLY A 72 -10.46 -0.91 24.32
C GLY A 72 -10.96 -1.49 25.65
N GLU A 73 -12.26 -1.46 25.93
CA GLU A 73 -12.84 -2.12 27.10
C GLU A 73 -12.82 -3.66 26.96
N PHE A 74 -12.44 -4.37 28.02
CA PHE A 74 -12.57 -5.84 28.08
C PHE A 74 -14.05 -6.23 28.18
N VAL A 75 -14.48 -7.18 27.36
CA VAL A 75 -15.88 -7.59 27.27
C VAL A 75 -16.27 -8.58 28.37
N GLU A 76 -15.30 -9.31 28.91
CA GLU A 76 -15.49 -10.43 29.82
C GLU A 76 -16.17 -10.04 31.14
N PRO A 77 -15.73 -9.00 31.87
CA PRO A 77 -16.39 -8.63 33.14
C PRO A 77 -17.86 -8.27 32.93
N ARG A 78 -18.15 -7.60 31.82
CA ARG A 78 -19.51 -7.21 31.45
C ARG A 78 -20.39 -8.41 31.12
N VAL A 79 -19.86 -9.37 30.36
CA VAL A 79 -20.55 -10.61 30.02
C VAL A 79 -20.85 -11.41 31.28
N VAL A 80 -19.85 -11.60 32.16
CA VAL A 80 -20.01 -12.35 33.42
C VAL A 80 -21.12 -11.76 34.28
N GLN A 81 -21.11 -10.44 34.50
CA GLN A 81 -22.15 -9.79 35.27
C GLN A 81 -23.54 -9.99 34.66
N THR A 82 -23.69 -9.78 33.35
CA THR A 82 -24.99 -9.95 32.68
C THR A 82 -25.47 -11.40 32.69
N VAL A 83 -24.57 -12.38 32.60
CA VAL A 83 -24.92 -13.80 32.73
C VAL A 83 -25.46 -14.10 34.12
N LEU A 84 -24.81 -13.61 35.18
CA LEU A 84 -25.26 -13.82 36.56
C LEU A 84 -26.63 -13.15 36.81
N ASP A 85 -26.82 -11.92 36.33
CA ASP A 85 -28.09 -11.19 36.43
C ASP A 85 -29.22 -11.93 35.70
N ALA A 86 -28.95 -12.41 34.48
CA ALA A 86 -29.92 -13.16 33.68
C ALA A 86 -30.25 -14.53 34.29
N LEU A 87 -29.27 -15.22 34.89
CA LEU A 87 -29.53 -16.48 35.61
C LEU A 87 -30.44 -16.28 36.83
N GLY A 88 -30.37 -15.12 37.48
CA GLY A 88 -31.22 -14.77 38.63
C GLY A 88 -32.61 -14.26 38.27
N SER A 89 -32.76 -13.59 37.11
CA SER A 89 -34.00 -12.92 36.69
C SER A 89 -34.82 -13.67 35.64
N GLU A 90 -34.19 -14.57 34.88
CA GLU A 90 -34.81 -15.25 33.74
C GLU A 90 -34.75 -16.78 33.90
N SER A 91 -35.69 -17.49 33.27
CA SER A 91 -35.70 -18.96 33.16
C SER A 91 -35.14 -19.45 31.81
N GLY A 92 -34.90 -20.76 31.70
CA GLY A 92 -34.43 -21.41 30.46
C GLY A 92 -32.91 -21.34 30.27
N SER A 93 -32.37 -21.98 29.23
CA SER A 93 -30.92 -21.98 28.98
C SER A 93 -30.46 -20.68 28.32
N LEU A 94 -29.20 -20.32 28.57
CA LEU A 94 -28.55 -19.12 28.07
C LEU A 94 -27.63 -19.46 26.90
N LEU A 95 -27.63 -18.61 25.87
CA LEU A 95 -26.65 -18.61 24.79
C LEU A 95 -25.90 -17.28 24.80
N VAL A 96 -24.58 -17.34 24.97
CA VAL A 96 -23.71 -16.18 25.07
C VAL A 96 -22.81 -16.12 23.84
N PHE A 97 -22.91 -15.04 23.07
CA PHE A 97 -22.04 -14.80 21.91
C PHE A 97 -20.79 -14.03 22.34
N LEU A 98 -19.62 -14.62 22.09
CA LEU A 98 -18.30 -14.06 22.37
C LEU A 98 -17.44 -14.03 21.09
N PRO A 99 -16.50 -13.07 20.97
CA PRO A 99 -15.73 -12.90 19.74
C PRO A 99 -14.76 -14.05 19.48
N GLY A 100 -14.32 -14.78 20.50
CA GLY A 100 -13.33 -15.85 20.32
C GLY A 100 -13.12 -16.75 21.53
N GLN A 101 -12.24 -17.73 21.36
CA GLN A 101 -11.95 -18.77 22.34
C GLN A 101 -11.25 -18.25 23.60
N ALA A 102 -10.41 -17.22 23.47
CA ALA A 102 -9.72 -16.64 24.61
C ALA A 102 -10.74 -16.01 25.57
N GLU A 103 -11.71 -15.30 25.03
CA GLU A 103 -12.81 -14.69 25.75
C GLU A 103 -13.75 -15.76 26.34
N ILE A 104 -14.09 -16.82 25.58
CA ILE A 104 -14.87 -17.97 26.09
C ILE A 104 -14.19 -18.60 27.31
N ARG A 105 -12.88 -18.88 27.24
CA ARG A 105 -12.14 -19.50 28.35
C ARG A 105 -12.14 -18.62 29.60
N ARG A 106 -11.87 -17.32 29.45
CA ARG A 106 -11.85 -16.36 30.57
C ARG A 106 -13.23 -16.21 31.21
N VAL A 107 -14.28 -16.06 30.40
CA VAL A 107 -15.66 -15.98 30.90
C VAL A 107 -16.08 -17.28 31.57
N ASN A 108 -15.75 -18.43 30.98
CA ASN A 108 -16.05 -19.75 31.55
C ASN A 108 -15.41 -19.93 32.93
N GLN A 109 -14.13 -19.55 33.07
CA GLN A 109 -13.42 -19.62 34.35
C GLN A 109 -14.06 -18.70 35.40
N GLN A 110 -14.30 -17.43 35.06
CA GLN A 110 -14.90 -16.46 35.98
C GLN A 110 -16.33 -16.87 36.39
N LEU A 111 -17.11 -17.44 35.47
CA LEU A 111 -18.44 -17.97 35.80
C LEU A 111 -18.37 -19.21 36.69
N ALA A 112 -17.41 -20.12 36.45
CA ALA A 112 -17.23 -21.28 37.31
C ALA A 112 -16.87 -20.87 38.74
N GLU A 113 -15.98 -19.88 38.89
CA GLU A 113 -15.62 -19.30 40.19
C GLU A 113 -16.82 -18.61 40.87
N ALA A 114 -17.61 -17.83 40.12
CA ALA A 114 -18.77 -17.12 40.66
C ALA A 114 -19.96 -18.01 41.02
N LEU A 115 -20.18 -19.11 40.28
CA LEU A 115 -21.29 -20.04 40.49
C LEU A 115 -21.02 -21.06 41.61
N GLY A 116 -19.76 -21.29 41.97
CA GLY A 116 -19.38 -22.21 43.04
C GLY A 116 -19.95 -23.63 42.82
N GLU A 117 -20.64 -24.16 43.83
CA GLU A 117 -21.18 -25.53 43.82
C GLU A 117 -22.61 -25.65 43.25
N ARG A 118 -23.09 -24.66 42.49
CA ARG A 118 -24.42 -24.69 41.85
C ARG A 118 -24.52 -25.78 40.78
N ALA A 119 -24.93 -26.98 41.20
CA ALA A 119 -25.09 -28.15 40.33
C ALA A 119 -26.27 -28.05 39.33
N ASP A 120 -27.15 -27.07 39.51
CA ASP A 120 -28.28 -26.79 38.61
C ASP A 120 -27.85 -26.09 37.31
N ILE A 121 -26.60 -25.61 37.21
CA ILE A 121 -26.11 -24.87 36.04
C ILE A 121 -24.90 -25.57 35.40
N LEU A 122 -25.03 -25.86 34.11
CA LEU A 122 -23.99 -26.46 33.29
C LEU A 122 -23.32 -25.38 32.42
N LEU A 123 -22.02 -25.19 32.57
CA LEU A 123 -21.24 -24.32 31.69
C LEU A 123 -20.75 -25.12 30.49
N CYS A 124 -21.17 -24.72 29.29
CA CYS A 124 -20.91 -25.43 28.05
C CYS A 124 -20.18 -24.51 27.06
N PRO A 125 -18.82 -24.46 27.05
CA PRO A 125 -18.11 -23.79 25.97
C PRO A 125 -18.43 -24.46 24.63
N LEU A 126 -18.51 -23.67 23.56
CA LEU A 126 -18.74 -24.14 22.20
C LEU A 126 -17.80 -23.41 21.22
N HIS A 127 -16.71 -24.06 20.86
CA HIS A 127 -15.76 -23.62 19.84
C HIS A 127 -15.15 -24.83 19.10
N GLY A 128 -14.64 -24.61 17.89
CA GLY A 128 -14.20 -25.70 16.99
C GLY A 128 -12.99 -26.54 17.43
N GLU A 129 -12.39 -26.27 18.60
CA GLU A 129 -11.28 -27.09 19.15
C GLU A 129 -11.76 -28.10 20.21
N LEU A 130 -13.06 -28.11 20.54
CA LEU A 130 -13.63 -29.05 21.50
C LEU A 130 -13.78 -30.45 20.90
N ASP A 131 -13.68 -31.47 21.75
CA ASP A 131 -14.01 -32.84 21.36
C ASP A 131 -15.50 -32.98 21.00
N LEU A 132 -15.83 -34.03 20.25
CA LEU A 132 -17.19 -34.27 19.76
C LEU A 132 -18.21 -34.41 20.90
N SER A 133 -17.82 -34.98 22.04
CA SER A 133 -18.68 -35.13 23.22
C SER A 133 -19.06 -33.78 23.84
N ALA A 134 -18.09 -32.88 24.01
CA ALA A 134 -18.31 -31.54 24.56
C ALA A 134 -19.12 -30.67 23.61
N GLN A 135 -18.88 -30.77 22.30
CA GLN A 135 -19.73 -30.10 21.30
C GLN A 135 -21.18 -30.59 21.37
N ARG A 136 -21.40 -31.91 21.48
CA ARG A 136 -22.74 -32.49 21.65
C ARG A 136 -23.42 -32.02 22.92
N ALA A 137 -22.72 -32.02 24.05
CA ALA A 137 -23.25 -31.54 25.32
C ALA A 137 -23.71 -30.06 25.26
N ALA A 138 -23.01 -29.22 24.49
CA ALA A 138 -23.43 -27.84 24.27
C ALA A 138 -24.70 -27.72 23.40
N ILE A 139 -24.90 -28.64 22.44
CA ILE A 139 -26.03 -28.64 21.49
C ILE A 139 -27.29 -29.25 22.13
N GLU A 140 -27.15 -30.43 22.74
CA GLU A 140 -28.26 -31.22 23.30
C GLU A 140 -28.99 -30.49 24.44
N PRO A 141 -30.31 -30.71 24.60
CA PRO A 141 -31.08 -30.10 25.70
C PRO A 141 -30.45 -30.35 27.07
N ALA A 142 -30.57 -29.37 27.96
CA ALA A 142 -30.13 -29.55 29.35
C ALA A 142 -30.91 -30.70 30.02
N PRO A 143 -30.25 -31.55 30.83
CA PRO A 143 -30.91 -32.55 31.64
C PRO A 143 -32.03 -31.94 32.52
N LYS A 144 -33.09 -32.72 32.77
CA LYS A 144 -34.21 -32.27 33.62
C LYS A 144 -33.71 -31.78 34.98
N GLY A 145 -34.17 -30.60 35.39
CA GLY A 145 -33.77 -29.97 36.65
C GLY A 145 -32.48 -29.13 36.57
N THR A 146 -31.86 -29.04 35.39
CA THR A 146 -30.68 -28.19 35.15
C THR A 146 -30.92 -27.17 34.03
N ARG A 147 -30.06 -26.16 33.97
CA ARG A 147 -29.98 -25.16 32.91
C ARG A 147 -28.56 -25.16 32.35
N LYS A 148 -28.38 -24.84 31.06
CA LYS A 148 -27.04 -24.65 30.48
C LYS A 148 -26.77 -23.20 30.13
N VAL A 149 -25.51 -22.79 30.26
CA VAL A 149 -24.95 -21.54 29.73
C VAL A 149 -23.98 -21.92 28.63
N VAL A 150 -24.41 -21.75 27.38
CA VAL A 150 -23.59 -22.05 26.22
C VAL A 150 -22.77 -20.82 25.85
N LEU A 151 -21.44 -20.93 25.91
CA LEU A 151 -20.50 -19.86 25.55
C LEU A 151 -19.97 -20.11 24.15
N ALA A 152 -20.50 -19.41 23.15
CA ALA A 152 -20.26 -19.71 21.74
C ALA A 152 -19.67 -18.54 20.96
N THR A 153 -18.99 -18.85 19.87
CA THR A 153 -18.69 -17.88 18.81
C THR A 153 -19.86 -17.78 17.82
N ASN A 154 -19.67 -17.10 16.69
CA ASN A 154 -20.64 -17.01 15.60
C ASN A 154 -21.07 -18.37 15.02
N ILE A 155 -20.42 -19.50 15.38
CA ILE A 155 -20.84 -20.84 14.95
C ILE A 155 -22.29 -21.16 15.38
N ALA A 156 -22.77 -20.58 16.48
CA ALA A 156 -24.14 -20.73 16.96
C ALA A 156 -25.14 -19.79 16.26
N GLU A 157 -24.66 -18.84 15.44
CA GLU A 157 -25.49 -17.83 14.76
C GLU A 157 -26.24 -18.42 13.57
N THR A 158 -25.61 -19.32 12.81
CA THR A 158 -26.12 -19.87 11.54
C THR A 158 -26.08 -21.39 11.55
N SER A 159 -24.93 -22.00 11.86
CA SER A 159 -24.63 -23.41 11.55
C SER A 159 -25.18 -24.46 12.52
N LEU A 160 -25.58 -24.07 13.74
CA LEU A 160 -26.03 -25.00 14.78
C LEU A 160 -27.34 -24.55 15.39
N THR A 161 -28.26 -25.49 15.64
CA THR A 161 -29.46 -25.25 16.44
C THR A 161 -29.20 -25.77 17.84
N ILE A 162 -29.19 -24.87 18.83
CA ILE A 162 -29.02 -25.24 20.23
C ILE A 162 -30.41 -25.31 20.84
N ASP A 163 -30.79 -26.50 21.29
CA ASP A 163 -32.11 -26.72 21.87
C ASP A 163 -32.19 -26.18 23.29
N GLY A 164 -33.37 -25.69 23.66
CA GLY A 164 -33.70 -25.22 25.02
C GLY A 164 -33.20 -23.81 25.39
N VAL A 165 -32.74 -23.03 24.41
CA VAL A 165 -32.31 -21.63 24.62
C VAL A 165 -33.52 -20.69 24.62
N ARG A 166 -33.64 -19.91 25.71
CA ARG A 166 -34.64 -18.83 25.86
C ARG A 166 -33.98 -17.45 26.03
N VAL A 167 -32.75 -17.42 26.53
CA VAL A 167 -32.02 -16.20 26.83
C VAL A 167 -30.78 -16.10 25.94
N VAL A 168 -30.61 -14.97 25.26
CA VAL A 168 -29.39 -14.65 24.50
C VAL A 168 -28.66 -13.50 25.16
N ILE A 169 -27.34 -13.58 25.27
CA ILE A 169 -26.47 -12.49 25.69
C ILE A 169 -25.48 -12.24 24.57
N ASP A 170 -25.55 -11.07 23.94
CA ASP A 170 -24.73 -10.73 22.79
C ASP A 170 -23.69 -9.67 23.16
N ALA A 171 -22.41 -10.03 23.03
CA ALA A 171 -21.30 -9.11 23.16
C ALA A 171 -21.26 -8.05 22.04
N GLY A 172 -21.91 -8.31 20.90
CA GLY A 172 -21.92 -7.39 19.75
C GLY A 172 -20.59 -7.37 18.99
N LEU A 173 -19.73 -8.36 19.21
CA LEU A 173 -18.41 -8.50 18.61
C LEU A 173 -18.28 -9.84 17.90
N ALA A 174 -17.47 -9.84 16.84
CA ALA A 174 -17.05 -11.04 16.12
C ALA A 174 -15.58 -10.93 15.73
N ARG A 175 -14.90 -12.07 15.66
CA ARG A 175 -13.53 -12.16 15.16
C ARG A 175 -13.56 -12.70 13.73
N VAL A 176 -13.16 -11.87 12.77
CA VAL A 176 -13.25 -12.16 11.33
C VAL A 176 -11.85 -12.14 10.70
N PRO A 177 -11.58 -13.02 9.71
CA PRO A 177 -10.37 -12.93 8.91
C PRO A 177 -10.39 -11.66 8.05
N ARG A 178 -9.26 -10.97 7.98
CA ARG A 178 -9.06 -9.79 7.14
C ARG A 178 -7.67 -9.84 6.51
N PHE A 179 -7.64 -9.81 5.19
CA PHE A 179 -6.43 -9.71 4.41
C PHE A 179 -5.88 -8.29 4.50
N ASP A 180 -4.58 -8.20 4.78
CA ASP A 180 -3.80 -6.98 4.71
C ASP A 180 -2.94 -7.02 3.43
N PRO A 181 -3.31 -6.24 2.40
CA PRO A 181 -2.57 -6.19 1.14
C PRO A 181 -1.12 -5.78 1.31
N GLY A 182 -0.79 -4.98 2.33
CA GLY A 182 0.60 -4.58 2.54
C GLY A 182 1.47 -5.77 2.91
N SER A 183 0.95 -6.70 3.72
CA SER A 183 1.71 -7.82 4.28
C SER A 183 1.54 -9.11 3.47
N GLY A 184 0.49 -9.16 2.65
CA GLY A 184 0.07 -10.38 1.97
C GLY A 184 -0.42 -11.44 2.97
N MET A 185 -1.03 -11.02 4.08
CA MET A 185 -1.46 -11.90 5.17
C MET A 185 -2.89 -11.67 5.59
N THR A 186 -3.57 -12.77 5.92
CA THR A 186 -4.87 -12.75 6.57
C THR A 186 -4.69 -12.77 8.08
N ARG A 187 -5.14 -11.72 8.75
CA ARG A 187 -5.16 -11.61 10.22
C ARG A 187 -6.58 -11.73 10.76
N LEU A 188 -6.72 -12.12 12.02
CA LEU A 188 -8.01 -12.09 12.71
C LEU A 188 -8.22 -10.72 13.36
N GLU A 189 -9.23 -9.99 12.92
CA GLU A 189 -9.62 -8.69 13.48
C GLU A 189 -10.90 -8.85 14.30
N THR A 190 -10.95 -8.24 15.49
CA THR A 190 -12.19 -8.21 16.29
C THR A 190 -12.93 -6.93 15.95
N GLN A 191 -14.16 -7.06 15.44
CA GLN A 191 -14.98 -5.94 15.01
C GLN A 191 -16.40 -6.05 15.54
N ARG A 192 -17.16 -4.96 15.41
CA ARG A 192 -18.60 -4.93 15.70
C ARG A 192 -19.37 -5.73 14.66
N ILE A 193 -20.42 -6.41 15.10
CA ILE A 193 -21.32 -7.17 14.21
C ILE A 193 -22.27 -6.25 13.44
N SER A 194 -22.89 -6.76 12.38
CA SER A 194 -23.94 -6.05 11.66
C SER A 194 -25.29 -6.12 12.37
N ARG A 195 -26.23 -5.25 11.99
CA ARG A 195 -27.64 -5.31 12.46
C ARG A 195 -28.31 -6.63 12.09
N ALA A 196 -28.05 -7.14 10.89
CA ALA A 196 -28.55 -8.45 10.45
C ALA A 196 -28.06 -9.58 11.37
N SER A 197 -26.76 -9.62 11.67
CA SER A 197 -26.17 -10.61 12.58
C SER A 197 -26.75 -10.50 14.00
N ALA A 198 -26.82 -9.27 14.54
CA ALA A 198 -27.42 -9.02 15.86
C ALA A 198 -28.91 -9.44 15.93
N THR A 199 -29.62 -9.39 14.81
CA THR A 199 -31.03 -9.83 14.72
C THR A 199 -31.12 -11.36 14.69
N GLN A 200 -30.26 -12.03 13.91
CA GLN A 200 -30.19 -13.49 13.88
C GLN A 200 -29.81 -14.08 15.24
N ARG A 201 -28.81 -13.49 15.91
CA ARG A 201 -28.41 -13.88 17.26
C ARG A 201 -29.55 -13.77 18.25
N ALA A 202 -30.26 -12.63 18.25
CA ALA A 202 -31.42 -12.44 19.11
C ALA A 202 -32.54 -13.45 18.79
N GLY A 203 -32.77 -13.76 17.51
CA GLY A 203 -33.74 -14.78 17.09
C GLY A 203 -33.47 -16.19 17.64
N ARG A 204 -32.26 -16.47 18.14
CA ARG A 204 -31.96 -17.75 18.83
C ARG A 204 -32.72 -17.91 20.15
N ALA A 205 -33.12 -16.82 20.80
CA ALA A 205 -33.96 -16.85 22.00
C ALA A 205 -35.44 -17.14 21.69
N GLY A 206 -35.91 -16.88 20.47
CA GLY A 206 -37.34 -16.94 20.09
C GLY A 206 -37.77 -18.22 19.37
N ARG A 207 -36.97 -19.29 19.42
CA ARG A 207 -37.23 -20.50 18.62
C ARG A 207 -38.30 -21.43 19.20
N LEU A 208 -38.32 -21.57 20.52
CA LEU A 208 -39.19 -22.53 21.22
C LEU A 208 -40.34 -21.86 21.97
N GLU A 209 -40.08 -20.68 22.52
CA GLU A 209 -40.99 -19.92 23.37
C GLU A 209 -40.56 -18.43 23.38
N PRO A 210 -41.38 -17.51 23.94
CA PRO A 210 -40.99 -16.11 24.10
C PRO A 210 -39.70 -15.96 24.93
N GLY A 211 -38.75 -15.24 24.36
CA GLY A 211 -37.38 -15.14 24.89
C GLY A 211 -36.94 -13.71 25.18
N VAL A 212 -35.69 -13.58 25.62
CA VAL A 212 -35.06 -12.29 25.90
C VAL A 212 -33.64 -12.25 25.34
N CYS A 213 -33.23 -11.10 24.81
CA CYS A 213 -31.89 -10.86 24.30
C CYS A 213 -31.26 -9.65 24.98
N TYR A 214 -30.20 -9.87 25.75
CA TYR A 214 -29.36 -8.83 26.32
C TYR A 214 -28.29 -8.42 25.31
N ARG A 215 -28.28 -7.14 24.95
CA ARG A 215 -27.26 -6.55 24.08
C ARG A 215 -26.29 -5.73 24.91
N LEU A 216 -25.01 -6.09 24.87
CA LEU A 216 -23.96 -5.44 25.67
C LEU A 216 -23.47 -4.12 25.06
N TRP A 217 -24.37 -3.37 24.43
CA TRP A 217 -24.17 -2.03 23.87
C TRP A 217 -25.47 -1.24 23.93
N SER A 218 -25.41 0.08 23.73
CA SER A 218 -26.59 0.94 23.78
C SER A 218 -27.42 0.88 22.50
N GLU A 219 -28.70 1.24 22.59
CA GLU A 219 -29.58 1.36 21.44
C GLU A 219 -29.03 2.33 20.37
N ALA A 220 -28.50 3.49 20.78
CA ALA A 220 -27.85 4.43 19.87
C ALA A 220 -26.66 3.82 19.11
N GLN A 221 -25.86 2.95 19.76
CA GLN A 221 -24.77 2.24 19.10
C GLN A 221 -25.29 1.13 18.16
N HIS A 222 -26.50 0.61 18.38
CA HIS A 222 -27.12 -0.34 17.49
C HIS A 222 -27.52 0.29 16.16
N ASP A 223 -28.07 1.50 16.22
CA ASP A 223 -28.50 2.23 15.02
C ASP A 223 -27.33 2.63 14.12
N GLN A 224 -26.13 2.75 14.71
CA GLN A 224 -24.88 3.00 14.00
C GLN A 224 -24.24 1.75 13.39
N LEU A 225 -24.73 0.54 13.72
CA LEU A 225 -24.20 -0.68 13.12
C LEU A 225 -24.50 -0.74 11.63
N ALA A 226 -23.55 -1.26 10.85
CA ALA A 226 -23.79 -1.57 9.45
C ALA A 226 -25.00 -2.51 9.32
N ALA A 227 -25.84 -2.29 8.31
CA ALA A 227 -27.03 -3.11 8.09
C ALA A 227 -26.65 -4.59 7.88
N TYR A 228 -25.62 -4.83 7.08
CA TYR A 228 -25.12 -6.16 6.70
C TYR A 228 -23.61 -6.28 6.93
N GLY A 229 -23.12 -7.52 6.99
CA GLY A 229 -21.68 -7.78 7.04
C GLY A 229 -21.04 -7.49 5.69
N ALA A 230 -19.75 -7.14 5.68
CA ALA A 230 -19.01 -7.01 4.43
C ALA A 230 -18.85 -8.39 3.77
N ALA A 231 -18.95 -8.45 2.44
CA ALA A 231 -18.70 -9.66 1.68
C ALA A 231 -17.22 -10.08 1.78
N GLU A 232 -16.97 -11.38 1.89
CA GLU A 232 -15.62 -11.92 2.07
C GLU A 232 -14.71 -11.56 0.88
N ILE A 233 -15.26 -11.51 -0.34
CA ILE A 233 -14.55 -11.13 -1.57
C ILE A 233 -13.88 -9.74 -1.51
N LEU A 234 -14.35 -8.85 -0.62
CA LEU A 234 -13.78 -7.51 -0.45
C LEU A 234 -12.62 -7.47 0.54
N GLN A 235 -12.42 -8.54 1.33
CA GLN A 235 -11.52 -8.53 2.49
C GLN A 235 -10.64 -9.78 2.60
N ALA A 236 -10.83 -10.80 1.77
CA ALA A 236 -10.05 -12.03 1.78
C ALA A 236 -8.84 -11.99 0.84
N ASP A 237 -7.95 -12.97 0.99
CA ASP A 237 -6.90 -13.28 0.01
C ASP A 237 -7.55 -13.81 -1.27
N LEU A 238 -7.27 -13.17 -2.40
CA LEU A 238 -7.86 -13.50 -3.70
C LEU A 238 -6.99 -14.44 -4.54
N ALA A 239 -5.87 -14.96 -4.02
CA ALA A 239 -5.00 -15.89 -4.75
C ALA A 239 -5.75 -17.14 -5.23
N GLY A 240 -6.58 -17.74 -4.36
CA GLY A 240 -7.42 -18.89 -4.72
C GLY A 240 -8.44 -18.53 -5.81
N LEU A 241 -9.13 -17.41 -5.65
CA LEU A 241 -10.08 -16.89 -6.65
C LEU A 241 -9.39 -16.70 -8.01
N ALA A 242 -8.27 -15.98 -8.04
CA ALA A 242 -7.54 -15.67 -9.27
C ALA A 242 -7.06 -16.94 -10.00
N LEU A 243 -6.63 -17.96 -9.26
CA LEU A 243 -6.24 -19.24 -9.86
C LEU A 243 -7.43 -19.97 -10.49
N GLN A 244 -8.58 -19.98 -9.82
CA GLN A 244 -9.80 -20.60 -10.35
C GLN A 244 -10.33 -19.85 -11.57
N LEU A 245 -10.30 -18.51 -11.57
CA LEU A 245 -10.70 -17.71 -12.74
C LEU A 245 -9.76 -17.91 -13.92
N ALA A 246 -8.44 -17.98 -13.67
CA ALA A 246 -7.46 -18.29 -14.72
C ALA A 246 -7.67 -19.69 -15.32
N ARG A 247 -8.02 -20.68 -14.48
CA ARG A 247 -8.40 -22.03 -14.94
C ARG A 247 -9.70 -22.05 -15.73
N TRP A 248 -10.67 -21.22 -15.35
CA TRP A 248 -11.90 -21.06 -16.11
C TRP A 248 -11.68 -20.30 -17.44
N GLY A 249 -10.60 -19.52 -17.54
CA GLY A 249 -10.25 -18.74 -18.73
C GLY A 249 -10.97 -17.39 -18.81
N VAL A 250 -11.34 -16.81 -17.68
CA VAL A 250 -12.07 -15.53 -17.61
C VAL A 250 -11.42 -14.55 -16.65
N THR A 251 -11.74 -13.28 -16.85
CA THR A 251 -11.41 -12.18 -15.95
C THR A 251 -12.63 -11.79 -15.10
N PRO A 252 -12.45 -11.16 -13.92
CA PRO A 252 -13.57 -10.72 -13.09
C PRO A 252 -14.59 -9.86 -13.84
N ALA A 253 -14.16 -9.04 -14.79
CA ALA A 253 -15.02 -8.14 -15.57
C ALA A 253 -15.94 -8.86 -16.56
N GLN A 254 -15.66 -10.13 -16.88
CA GLN A 254 -16.49 -10.95 -17.78
C GLN A 254 -17.56 -11.75 -17.03
N LEU A 255 -17.62 -11.64 -15.70
CA LEU A 255 -18.55 -12.37 -14.85
C LEU A 255 -19.51 -11.42 -14.14
N VAL A 256 -20.67 -11.95 -13.76
CA VAL A 256 -21.69 -11.23 -12.99
C VAL A 256 -21.47 -11.48 -11.51
N TRP A 257 -21.23 -10.41 -10.75
CA TRP A 257 -20.96 -10.46 -9.31
C TRP A 257 -21.95 -9.61 -8.54
N LEU A 258 -22.30 -10.04 -7.32
CA LEU A 258 -22.98 -9.17 -6.36
C LEU A 258 -22.08 -8.02 -5.89
N ASP A 259 -20.82 -8.34 -5.62
CA ASP A 259 -19.76 -7.41 -5.27
C ASP A 259 -18.51 -7.84 -6.04
N VAL A 260 -17.94 -6.95 -6.85
CA VAL A 260 -16.81 -7.26 -7.74
C VAL A 260 -15.51 -7.36 -6.94
N PRO A 261 -14.61 -8.33 -7.25
CA PRO A 261 -13.29 -8.39 -6.63
C PRO A 261 -12.52 -7.06 -6.74
N PRO A 262 -11.96 -6.52 -5.64
CA PRO A 262 -11.18 -5.28 -5.70
C PRO A 262 -9.97 -5.41 -6.63
N ALA A 263 -9.85 -4.50 -7.61
CA ALA A 263 -8.85 -4.59 -8.67
C ALA A 263 -7.40 -4.67 -8.15
N ALA A 264 -7.05 -3.89 -7.12
CA ALA A 264 -5.71 -3.89 -6.54
C ALA A 264 -5.39 -5.23 -5.83
N ALA A 265 -6.34 -5.77 -5.06
CA ALA A 265 -6.16 -7.06 -4.39
C ALA A 265 -6.09 -8.22 -5.39
N TYR A 266 -6.87 -8.14 -6.48
CA TYR A 266 -6.83 -9.12 -7.56
C TYR A 266 -5.49 -9.08 -8.32
N ALA A 267 -4.98 -7.89 -8.64
CA ALA A 267 -3.67 -7.74 -9.28
C ALA A 267 -2.54 -8.31 -8.39
N GLN A 268 -2.59 -8.05 -7.08
CA GLN A 268 -1.64 -8.64 -6.13
C GLN A 268 -1.71 -10.17 -6.08
N ALA A 269 -2.92 -10.73 -6.14
CA ALA A 269 -3.12 -12.18 -6.24
C ALA A 269 -2.50 -12.75 -7.52
N GLN A 270 -2.65 -12.06 -8.66
CA GLN A 270 -2.00 -12.45 -9.92
C GLN A 270 -0.47 -12.37 -9.81
N ASP A 271 0.08 -11.30 -9.23
CA ASP A 271 1.53 -11.17 -9.00
C ASP A 271 2.09 -12.32 -8.15
N LEU A 272 1.35 -12.73 -7.11
CA LEU A 272 1.71 -13.90 -6.31
C LEU A 272 1.69 -15.17 -7.16
N LEU A 273 0.63 -15.40 -7.94
CA LEU A 273 0.52 -16.59 -8.79
C LEU A 273 1.61 -16.64 -9.88
N VAL A 274 2.07 -15.49 -10.38
CA VAL A 274 3.24 -15.43 -11.27
C VAL A 274 4.51 -15.86 -10.53
N ARG A 275 4.73 -15.38 -9.30
CA ARG A 275 5.88 -15.80 -8.48
C ARG A 275 5.85 -17.28 -8.10
N LEU A 276 4.66 -17.86 -7.98
CA LEU A 276 4.44 -19.29 -7.75
C LEU A 276 4.42 -20.09 -9.06
N GLU A 277 4.81 -19.49 -10.19
CA GLU A 277 4.83 -20.12 -11.52
C GLU A 277 3.48 -20.67 -11.98
N ALA A 278 2.38 -20.31 -11.31
CA ALA A 278 1.04 -20.74 -11.66
C ALA A 278 0.52 -19.97 -12.88
N LEU A 279 0.96 -18.72 -13.03
CA LEU A 279 0.68 -17.88 -14.18
C LEU A 279 1.99 -17.49 -14.89
N SER A 280 1.98 -17.44 -16.21
CA SER A 280 3.05 -16.83 -17.01
C SER A 280 2.69 -15.38 -17.30
N ASN A 281 3.66 -14.47 -17.09
CA ASN A 281 3.52 -13.07 -17.43
C ASN A 281 4.32 -12.76 -18.69
N GLN A 282 3.63 -12.54 -19.81
CA GLN A 282 4.25 -12.10 -21.05
C GLN A 282 3.99 -10.60 -21.27
N PRO A 283 5.01 -9.80 -21.61
CA PRO A 283 4.82 -8.37 -21.84
C PRO A 283 3.72 -8.09 -22.88
N GLY A 284 2.75 -7.25 -22.51
CA GLY A 284 1.66 -6.86 -23.39
C GLY A 284 0.50 -7.87 -23.51
N GLN A 285 0.52 -8.96 -22.74
CA GLN A 285 -0.56 -9.95 -22.70
C GLN A 285 -1.07 -10.15 -21.27
N PRO A 286 -2.34 -10.56 -21.08
CA PRO A 286 -2.82 -10.95 -19.76
C PRO A 286 -2.08 -12.19 -19.25
N PRO A 287 -1.91 -12.35 -17.93
CA PRO A 287 -1.30 -13.55 -17.37
C PRO A 287 -2.04 -14.83 -17.78
N THR A 288 -1.31 -15.84 -18.23
CA THR A 288 -1.88 -17.11 -18.73
C THR A 288 -1.58 -18.27 -17.78
N LEU A 289 -2.52 -19.21 -17.64
CA LEU A 289 -2.34 -20.38 -16.77
C LEU A 289 -1.25 -21.30 -17.32
N THR A 290 -0.32 -21.71 -16.45
CA THR A 290 0.74 -22.67 -16.79
C THR A 290 0.31 -24.11 -16.51
N PRO A 291 1.00 -25.14 -17.05
CA PRO A 291 0.77 -26.53 -16.66
C PRO A 291 0.96 -26.77 -15.15
N HIS A 292 1.88 -26.04 -14.52
CA HIS A 292 2.07 -26.07 -13.06
C HIS A 292 0.87 -25.45 -12.33
N GLY A 293 0.37 -24.30 -12.80
CA GLY A 293 -0.84 -23.68 -12.27
C GLY A 293 -2.08 -24.56 -12.42
N GLN A 294 -2.21 -25.28 -13.53
CA GLN A 294 -3.27 -26.26 -13.73
C GLN A 294 -3.21 -27.38 -12.66
N ALA A 295 -2.04 -27.96 -12.42
CA ALA A 295 -1.86 -28.96 -11.36
C ALA A 295 -2.11 -28.38 -9.96
N MET A 296 -1.72 -27.13 -9.70
CA MET A 296 -2.02 -26.45 -8.44
C MET A 296 -3.52 -26.31 -8.21
N ALA A 297 -4.29 -25.98 -9.25
CA ALA A 297 -5.73 -25.78 -9.17
C ALA A 297 -6.54 -27.07 -8.93
N GLU A 298 -5.91 -28.25 -9.07
CA GLU A 298 -6.51 -29.55 -8.78
C GLU A 298 -6.36 -29.96 -7.30
N LEU A 299 -5.45 -29.32 -6.56
CA LEU A 299 -5.27 -29.58 -5.14
C LEU A 299 -6.27 -28.77 -4.30
N PRO A 300 -6.91 -29.37 -3.27
CA PRO A 300 -7.82 -28.67 -2.37
C PRO A 300 -7.03 -27.88 -1.32
N ALA A 301 -6.17 -26.96 -1.75
CA ALA A 301 -5.27 -26.20 -0.90
C ALA A 301 -5.07 -24.78 -1.44
N HIS A 302 -4.64 -23.87 -0.55
CA HIS A 302 -4.24 -22.53 -0.95
C HIS A 302 -3.09 -22.59 -2.00
N PRO A 303 -3.03 -21.70 -3.01
CA PRO A 303 -2.00 -21.74 -4.06
C PRO A 303 -0.56 -21.86 -3.55
N ARG A 304 -0.21 -21.17 -2.45
CA ARG A 304 1.11 -21.29 -1.81
C ARG A 304 1.43 -22.72 -1.35
N ILE A 305 0.44 -23.38 -0.75
CA ILE A 305 0.57 -24.76 -0.26
C ILE A 305 0.58 -25.74 -1.42
N ALA A 306 -0.27 -25.53 -2.43
CA ALA A 306 -0.27 -26.35 -3.64
C ALA A 306 1.08 -26.30 -4.37
N HIS A 307 1.67 -25.11 -4.51
CA HIS A 307 3.00 -24.93 -5.10
C HIS A 307 4.09 -25.66 -4.29
N LEU A 308 4.11 -25.48 -2.96
CA LEU A 308 5.03 -26.18 -2.05
C LEU A 308 4.92 -27.70 -2.18
N LEU A 309 3.70 -28.24 -2.16
CA LEU A 309 3.46 -29.69 -2.25
C LEU A 309 3.97 -30.27 -3.58
N LEU A 310 3.64 -29.63 -4.70
CA LEU A 310 4.03 -30.10 -6.04
C LEU A 310 5.54 -29.99 -6.29
N ARG A 311 6.15 -28.85 -5.94
CA ARG A 311 7.61 -28.66 -6.09
C ARG A 311 8.38 -29.54 -5.12
N GLY A 312 7.95 -29.63 -3.86
CA GLY A 312 8.52 -30.53 -2.87
C GLY A 312 8.47 -32.00 -3.32
N HIS A 313 7.35 -32.45 -3.87
CA HIS A 313 7.23 -33.79 -4.45
C HIS A 313 8.17 -33.99 -5.65
N ALA A 314 8.26 -33.01 -6.56
CA ALA A 314 9.17 -33.08 -7.71
C ALA A 314 10.64 -33.22 -7.30
N LEU A 315 11.02 -32.59 -6.17
CA LEU A 315 12.35 -32.66 -5.55
C LEU A 315 12.60 -33.92 -4.71
N GLY A 316 11.63 -34.83 -4.59
CA GLY A 316 11.74 -36.02 -3.74
C GLY A 316 11.53 -35.77 -2.25
N LEU A 317 11.05 -34.58 -1.89
CA LEU A 317 10.80 -34.12 -0.51
C LEU A 317 9.31 -34.22 -0.13
N GLY A 318 8.54 -35.10 -0.80
CA GLY A 318 7.08 -35.14 -0.69
C GLY A 318 6.55 -35.34 0.74
N GLU A 319 7.23 -36.19 1.53
CA GLU A 319 6.88 -36.43 2.94
C GLU A 319 7.02 -35.17 3.78
N LEU A 320 8.20 -34.53 3.75
CA LEU A 320 8.47 -33.28 4.45
C LEU A 320 7.55 -32.15 3.97
N ALA A 321 7.29 -32.07 2.66
CA ALA A 321 6.37 -31.10 2.07
C ALA A 321 4.95 -31.25 2.62
N CYS A 322 4.44 -32.48 2.75
CA CYS A 322 3.12 -32.74 3.32
C CYS A 322 3.04 -32.37 4.81
N ASP A 323 4.09 -32.67 5.57
CA ASP A 323 4.18 -32.35 6.99
C ASP A 323 4.26 -30.83 7.22
N VAL A 324 5.08 -30.11 6.45
CA VAL A 324 5.16 -28.65 6.46
C VAL A 324 3.82 -28.03 6.03
N ALA A 325 3.23 -28.49 4.92
CA ALA A 325 1.92 -28.01 4.46
C ALA A 325 0.82 -28.19 5.52
N ALA A 326 0.85 -29.30 6.25
CA ALA A 326 -0.11 -29.56 7.31
C ALA A 326 0.08 -28.63 8.52
N LEU A 327 1.32 -28.35 8.90
CA LEU A 327 1.63 -27.38 9.97
C LEU A 327 1.22 -25.95 9.58
N LEU A 328 1.38 -25.58 8.30
CA LEU A 328 0.96 -24.26 7.79
C LEU A 328 -0.55 -24.11 7.66
N GLY A 329 -1.28 -25.21 7.41
CA GLY A 329 -2.73 -25.22 7.28
C GLY A 329 -3.48 -25.26 8.62
N GLU A 330 -2.80 -25.67 9.69
CA GLU A 330 -3.36 -25.76 11.03
C GLU A 330 -2.92 -24.58 11.91
N ARG A 331 -3.65 -24.35 13.00
CA ARG A 331 -3.18 -23.42 14.04
C ARG A 331 -1.90 -23.97 14.67
N ASP A 332 -1.01 -23.06 15.09
CA ASP A 332 0.25 -23.45 15.72
C ASP A 332 0.02 -24.43 16.87
N ILE A 333 0.62 -25.61 16.73
CA ILE A 333 0.55 -26.72 17.67
C ILE A 333 1.40 -26.48 18.92
N LEU A 334 2.24 -25.43 18.92
CA LEU A 334 3.13 -25.08 20.02
C LEU A 334 3.13 -23.56 20.29
N ARG A 335 2.12 -23.07 21.02
CA ARG A 335 1.87 -21.62 21.20
C ARG A 335 2.99 -20.83 21.92
N ASP A 336 3.83 -21.48 22.72
CA ASP A 336 4.91 -20.83 23.52
C ASP A 336 6.31 -21.33 23.15
N GLY A 337 6.49 -21.96 21.98
CA GLY A 337 7.73 -22.65 21.59
C GLY A 337 8.75 -21.84 20.80
N GLY A 338 8.72 -20.51 20.89
CA GLY A 338 9.48 -19.65 19.97
C GLY A 338 8.99 -19.76 18.52
N ALA A 339 9.70 -19.16 17.57
CA ALA A 339 9.28 -19.09 16.17
C ALA A 339 9.79 -20.24 15.28
N ASP A 340 10.73 -21.06 15.76
CA ASP A 340 11.35 -22.08 14.92
C ASP A 340 10.39 -23.22 14.57
N LEU A 341 10.05 -23.33 13.28
CA LEU A 341 9.18 -24.37 12.73
C LEU A 341 9.76 -25.78 12.90
N HIS A 342 11.08 -25.93 13.02
CA HIS A 342 11.72 -27.23 13.22
C HIS A 342 11.19 -27.93 14.49
N SER A 343 10.96 -27.17 15.57
CA SER A 343 10.37 -27.69 16.81
C SER A 343 8.97 -28.30 16.60
N ARG A 344 8.17 -27.74 15.70
CA ARG A 344 6.83 -28.26 15.36
C ARG A 344 6.92 -29.55 14.55
N LEU A 345 7.90 -29.66 13.65
CA LEU A 345 8.15 -30.90 12.91
C LEU A 345 8.59 -32.04 13.83
N THR A 346 9.45 -31.76 14.82
CA THR A 346 9.85 -32.74 15.85
C THR A 346 8.64 -33.28 16.62
N LEU A 347 7.73 -32.39 17.03
CA LEU A 347 6.46 -32.80 17.67
C LEU A 347 5.56 -33.62 16.73
N LEU A 348 5.49 -33.26 15.45
CA LEU A 348 4.72 -33.99 14.46
C LEU A 348 5.32 -35.38 14.19
N ALA A 349 6.64 -35.50 14.06
CA ALA A 349 7.33 -36.79 13.92
C ALA A 349 7.11 -37.70 15.14
N GLY A 350 6.83 -37.13 16.31
CA GLY A 350 6.61 -37.86 17.56
C GLY A 350 7.90 -38.24 18.27
N THR A 351 9.03 -37.61 17.89
CA THR A 351 10.31 -37.72 18.60
C THR A 351 10.25 -37.03 19.97
N GLU A 352 9.41 -35.99 20.09
CA GLU A 352 9.06 -35.36 21.37
C GLU A 352 7.56 -35.53 21.69
N ARG A 353 7.25 -35.63 22.99
CA ARG A 353 5.85 -35.73 23.45
C ARG A 353 5.24 -34.34 23.59
N ALA A 354 4.22 -34.05 22.79
CA ALA A 354 3.42 -32.84 22.95
C ALA A 354 2.74 -32.80 24.33
N ALA A 355 2.65 -31.61 24.93
CA ALA A 355 1.88 -31.40 26.15
C ALA A 355 0.42 -31.84 25.96
N ARG A 356 -0.28 -32.24 27.04
CA ARG A 356 -1.67 -32.76 26.97
C ARG A 356 -2.62 -31.86 26.16
N GLY A 357 -2.44 -30.53 26.21
CA GLY A 357 -3.26 -29.56 25.47
C GLY A 357 -2.95 -29.44 23.96
N ALA A 358 -1.81 -29.93 23.48
CA ALA A 358 -1.39 -29.82 22.08
C ALA A 358 -1.65 -31.10 21.26
N GLN A 359 -1.95 -32.22 21.92
CA GLN A 359 -2.14 -33.54 21.29
C GLN A 359 -3.20 -33.53 20.17
N GLY A 360 -4.33 -32.85 20.37
CA GLY A 360 -5.39 -32.74 19.36
C GLY A 360 -4.96 -31.96 18.12
N GLY A 361 -4.12 -30.93 18.28
CA GLY A 361 -3.52 -30.19 17.15
C GLY A 361 -2.58 -31.07 16.34
N VAL A 362 -1.69 -31.81 17.01
CA VAL A 362 -0.75 -32.74 16.35
C VAL A 362 -1.49 -33.83 15.59
N GLN A 363 -2.55 -34.41 16.15
CA GLN A 363 -3.34 -35.43 15.46
C GLN A 363 -4.02 -34.90 14.19
N ARG A 364 -4.60 -33.68 14.24
CA ARG A 364 -5.19 -33.04 13.06
C ARG A 364 -4.15 -32.75 11.99
N ALA A 365 -2.99 -32.21 12.37
CA ALA A 365 -1.87 -32.01 11.44
C ALA A 365 -1.40 -33.33 10.80
N LYS A 366 -1.29 -34.43 11.57
CA LYS A 366 -0.96 -35.77 11.02
C LYS A 366 -2.00 -36.25 10.02
N GLN A 367 -3.28 -36.06 10.32
CA GLN A 367 -4.37 -36.44 9.42
C GLN A 367 -4.33 -35.65 8.11
N LEU A 368 -4.13 -34.34 8.20
CA LEU A 368 -4.01 -33.46 7.03
C LEU A 368 -2.79 -33.82 6.18
N ALA A 369 -1.63 -34.07 6.81
CA ALA A 369 -0.43 -34.51 6.10
C ALA A 369 -0.66 -35.85 5.36
N ARG A 370 -1.41 -36.80 5.95
CA ARG A 370 -1.79 -38.05 5.27
C ARG A 370 -2.72 -37.82 4.08
N GLN A 371 -3.65 -36.86 4.19
CA GLN A 371 -4.51 -36.49 3.07
C GLN A 371 -3.70 -35.91 1.91
N TYR A 372 -2.76 -34.99 2.19
CA TYR A 372 -1.87 -34.44 1.16
C TYR A 372 -1.03 -35.51 0.47
N ARG A 373 -0.46 -36.46 1.22
CA ARG A 373 0.25 -37.62 0.64
C ARG A 373 -0.64 -38.39 -0.36
N GLY A 374 -1.94 -38.54 -0.07
CA GLY A 374 -2.88 -39.21 -0.97
C GLY A 374 -3.12 -38.50 -2.30
N TYR A 375 -2.95 -37.17 -2.34
CA TYR A 375 -3.07 -36.38 -3.57
C TYR A 375 -1.79 -36.38 -4.42
N LEU A 376 -0.62 -36.57 -3.79
CA LEU A 376 0.66 -36.61 -4.49
C LEU A 376 0.93 -38.01 -5.05
N ARG A 377 0.72 -38.18 -6.36
CA ARG A 377 0.95 -39.44 -7.08
C ARG A 377 2.11 -39.32 -8.06
N GLY A 378 2.81 -40.43 -8.27
CA GLY A 378 3.94 -40.52 -9.20
C GLY A 378 5.28 -40.52 -8.49
N THR A 379 6.36 -40.52 -9.28
CA THR A 379 7.74 -40.47 -8.80
C THR A 379 8.29 -39.05 -8.91
N ALA A 380 9.25 -38.72 -8.03
CA ALA A 380 10.00 -37.47 -8.11
C ALA A 380 10.63 -37.29 -9.50
N LYS A 381 10.53 -36.07 -10.04
CA LYS A 381 11.06 -35.73 -11.37
C LYS A 381 12.54 -35.38 -11.32
N SER A 382 12.97 -34.72 -10.25
CA SER A 382 14.34 -34.22 -10.07
C SER A 382 14.73 -34.33 -8.60
N PRO A 383 14.87 -35.56 -8.07
CA PRO A 383 15.14 -35.78 -6.66
C PRO A 383 16.47 -35.15 -6.25
N VAL A 384 16.49 -34.53 -5.08
CA VAL A 384 17.72 -34.03 -4.46
C VAL A 384 18.57 -35.20 -3.95
N SER A 385 19.89 -35.00 -3.85
CA SER A 385 20.83 -36.02 -3.43
C SER A 385 20.76 -36.39 -1.95
N ASP A 386 20.33 -35.44 -1.10
CA ASP A 386 20.39 -35.51 0.36
C ASP A 386 19.06 -35.07 1.00
N PRO A 387 17.96 -35.81 0.76
CA PRO A 387 16.61 -35.39 1.14
C PRO A 387 16.39 -35.16 2.65
N ASP A 388 17.24 -35.73 3.50
CA ASP A 388 17.14 -35.62 4.96
C ASP A 388 17.82 -34.37 5.55
N HIS A 389 18.47 -33.54 4.73
CA HIS A 389 19.17 -32.35 5.22
C HIS A 389 18.20 -31.25 5.69
N SER A 390 18.48 -30.62 6.84
CA SER A 390 17.64 -29.57 7.44
C SER A 390 17.31 -28.37 6.52
N ARG A 391 18.18 -28.04 5.56
CA ARG A 391 18.02 -26.92 4.62
C ARG A 391 16.74 -26.98 3.80
N TRP A 392 16.20 -28.18 3.59
CA TRP A 392 15.00 -28.39 2.80
C TRP A 392 13.74 -27.82 3.47
N LEU A 393 13.74 -27.64 4.79
CA LEU A 393 12.65 -26.94 5.47
C LEU A 393 12.55 -25.48 4.98
N GLY A 394 13.67 -24.75 5.02
CA GLY A 394 13.77 -23.39 4.51
C GLY A 394 13.45 -23.33 3.01
N ALA A 395 13.92 -24.31 2.22
CA ALA A 395 13.61 -24.40 0.80
C ALA A 395 12.10 -24.54 0.52
N LEU A 396 11.42 -25.45 1.21
CA LEU A 396 9.98 -25.67 1.07
C LEU A 396 9.18 -24.43 1.49
N LEU A 397 9.58 -23.77 2.58
CA LEU A 397 8.97 -22.51 2.97
C LEU A 397 9.21 -21.42 1.91
N ALA A 398 10.40 -21.32 1.31
CA ALA A 398 10.69 -20.35 0.25
C ALA A 398 9.87 -20.60 -1.03
N LEU A 399 9.49 -21.85 -1.30
CA LEU A 399 8.55 -22.19 -2.37
C LEU A 399 7.13 -21.68 -2.06
N ALA A 400 6.65 -21.83 -0.82
CA ALA A 400 5.34 -21.29 -0.43
C ALA A 400 5.34 -19.76 -0.28
N TYR A 401 6.43 -19.20 0.24
CA TYR A 401 6.56 -17.81 0.65
C TYR A 401 7.81 -17.13 0.08
N PRO A 402 7.96 -17.05 -1.26
CA PRO A 402 9.14 -16.44 -1.88
C PRO A 402 9.28 -14.95 -1.52
N ASP A 403 8.17 -14.27 -1.28
CA ASP A 403 8.07 -12.89 -0.82
C ASP A 403 8.46 -12.68 0.66
N ARG A 404 8.60 -13.76 1.43
CA ARG A 404 8.93 -13.75 2.87
C ARG A 404 10.26 -14.43 3.19
N VAL A 405 11.08 -14.72 2.19
CA VAL A 405 12.51 -14.91 2.42
C VAL A 405 13.06 -13.61 2.99
N ALA A 406 13.89 -13.71 4.02
CA ALA A 406 14.29 -12.59 4.83
C ALA A 406 15.79 -12.60 5.13
N GLN A 407 16.41 -11.42 5.06
CA GLN A 407 17.81 -11.22 5.41
C GLN A 407 17.92 -10.31 6.63
N GLN A 408 18.76 -10.68 7.58
CA GLN A 408 19.02 -9.91 8.79
C GLN A 408 19.65 -8.56 8.44
N ARG A 409 19.13 -7.47 9.02
CA ARG A 409 19.65 -6.11 8.75
C ARG A 409 20.98 -5.82 9.41
N ARG A 410 21.19 -6.38 10.60
CA ARG A 410 22.41 -6.25 11.40
C ARG A 410 22.73 -7.61 12.01
N PRO A 411 23.97 -8.10 11.93
CA PRO A 411 24.34 -9.37 12.53
C PRO A 411 23.92 -9.45 14.00
N GLY A 412 23.15 -10.48 14.36
CA GLY A 412 22.62 -10.71 15.72
C GLY A 412 21.47 -9.79 16.15
N GLY A 413 20.94 -8.94 15.26
CA GLY A 413 19.78 -8.09 15.52
C GLY A 413 18.44 -8.83 15.38
N ALA A 414 17.38 -8.28 15.97
CA ALA A 414 16.03 -8.84 15.87
C ALA A 414 15.32 -8.52 14.54
N GLU A 415 15.82 -7.55 13.78
CA GLU A 415 15.20 -7.05 12.54
C GLU A 415 15.70 -7.75 11.28
N TYR A 416 14.75 -8.14 10.44
CA TYR A 416 14.95 -8.75 9.13
C TYR A 416 14.24 -7.94 8.06
N ARG A 417 14.86 -7.87 6.87
CA ARG A 417 14.25 -7.33 5.65
C ARG A 417 13.71 -8.49 4.83
N LEU A 418 12.44 -8.43 4.43
CA LEU A 418 11.79 -9.41 3.58
C LEU A 418 12.06 -9.15 2.09
N ALA A 419 11.88 -10.18 1.26
CA ALA A 419 11.96 -10.09 -0.21
C ALA A 419 10.89 -9.20 -0.84
N ASN A 420 9.78 -8.95 -0.16
CA ASN A 420 8.83 -7.89 -0.55
C ASN A 420 9.28 -6.46 -0.16
N GLY A 421 10.44 -6.31 0.48
CA GLY A 421 11.03 -5.03 0.89
C GLY A 421 10.66 -4.57 2.30
N ARG A 422 9.66 -5.20 2.95
CA ARG A 422 9.22 -4.85 4.31
C ARG A 422 10.21 -5.28 5.38
N ALA A 423 10.00 -4.80 6.61
CA ALA A 423 10.74 -5.22 7.78
C ALA A 423 9.87 -6.08 8.71
N ALA A 424 10.48 -7.12 9.26
CA ALA A 424 9.90 -7.98 10.28
C ALA A 424 10.87 -8.11 11.46
N LEU A 425 10.36 -8.33 12.66
CA LEU A 425 11.19 -8.49 13.86
C LEU A 425 10.68 -9.53 14.86
N PHE A 426 11.63 -10.07 15.63
CA PHE A 426 11.33 -10.84 16.82
C PHE A 426 10.99 -9.91 17.99
N ALA A 427 9.82 -10.10 18.61
CA ALA A 427 9.42 -9.31 19.77
C ALA A 427 10.12 -9.74 21.07
N GLU A 428 10.59 -10.97 21.11
CA GLU A 428 11.29 -11.60 22.24
C GLU A 428 12.54 -12.29 21.70
N ALA A 429 13.50 -12.63 22.58
CA ALA A 429 14.71 -13.31 22.17
C ALA A 429 14.38 -14.71 21.62
N ASP A 430 14.82 -14.99 20.40
CA ASP A 430 14.59 -16.26 19.71
C ASP A 430 15.92 -16.86 19.21
N ALA A 431 16.02 -18.19 19.16
CA ALA A 431 17.21 -18.89 18.66
C ALA A 431 17.52 -18.53 17.19
N LEU A 432 16.49 -18.27 16.39
CA LEU A 432 16.63 -17.91 14.97
C LEU A 432 17.29 -16.55 14.74
N MET A 433 17.39 -15.69 15.75
CA MET A 433 18.09 -14.39 15.65
C MET A 433 19.59 -14.54 15.33
N LYS A 434 20.17 -15.74 15.50
CA LYS A 434 21.56 -16.03 15.12
C LYS A 434 21.72 -16.29 13.62
N GLN A 435 20.62 -16.58 12.92
CA GLN A 435 20.64 -16.93 11.51
C GLN A 435 20.56 -15.66 10.65
N PRO A 436 21.48 -15.48 9.68
CA PRO A 436 21.48 -14.30 8.82
C PRO A 436 20.33 -14.30 7.81
N TRP A 437 19.79 -15.48 7.51
CA TRP A 437 18.74 -15.68 6.53
C TRP A 437 17.66 -16.59 7.10
N LEU A 438 16.41 -16.20 6.87
CA LEU A 438 15.21 -16.91 7.32
C LEU A 438 14.19 -16.98 6.19
N VAL A 439 13.25 -17.92 6.28
CA VAL A 439 11.94 -17.78 5.62
C VAL A 439 10.87 -17.70 6.68
N ILE A 440 9.98 -16.73 6.53
CA ILE A 440 8.96 -16.45 7.54
C ILE A 440 7.60 -16.95 7.06
N ALA A 441 7.07 -17.94 7.77
CA ALA A 441 5.78 -18.56 7.48
C ALA A 441 4.60 -17.76 8.07
N ASP A 442 4.77 -17.20 9.27
CA ASP A 442 3.73 -16.45 9.96
C ASP A 442 4.28 -15.11 10.52
N LEU A 443 3.62 -14.01 10.13
CA LEU A 443 3.90 -12.65 10.56
C LEU A 443 2.59 -12.00 11.02
N GLY A 444 2.68 -11.02 11.92
CA GLY A 444 1.53 -10.20 12.25
C GLY A 444 1.90 -8.89 12.91
N SER A 445 1.08 -7.86 12.70
CA SER A 445 1.21 -6.58 13.38
C SER A 445 0.09 -6.41 14.41
N ARG A 446 0.37 -5.77 15.54
CA ARG A 446 -0.71 -5.19 16.36
C ARG A 446 -1.26 -3.98 15.63
N GLN A 447 -2.58 -3.75 15.77
CA GLN A 447 -3.26 -2.62 15.14
C GLN A 447 -2.53 -1.31 15.46
N GLY A 448 -2.06 -0.62 14.41
CA GLY A 448 -1.33 0.66 14.52
C GLY A 448 0.21 0.58 14.54
N GLN A 449 0.81 -0.62 14.53
CA GLN A 449 2.26 -0.77 14.40
C GLN A 449 2.69 -0.97 12.94
N ARG A 450 3.76 -0.28 12.51
CA ARG A 450 4.34 -0.41 11.16
C ARG A 450 5.14 -1.70 10.97
N GLU A 451 5.66 -2.26 12.05
CA GLU A 451 6.56 -3.39 12.01
C GLU A 451 5.80 -4.70 12.26
N GLU A 452 6.19 -5.74 11.53
CA GLU A 452 5.57 -7.06 11.63
C GLU A 452 6.34 -7.94 12.62
N ARG A 453 5.64 -8.54 13.58
CA ARG A 453 6.19 -9.54 14.49
C ARG A 453 6.31 -10.88 13.78
N ILE A 454 7.44 -11.53 13.95
CA ILE A 454 7.70 -12.91 13.50
C ILE A 454 7.09 -13.89 14.50
N TYR A 455 6.20 -14.76 14.03
CA TYR A 455 5.57 -15.81 14.84
C TYR A 455 6.06 -17.21 14.47
N LEU A 456 6.36 -17.44 13.19
CA LEU A 456 6.82 -18.75 12.71
C LEU A 456 7.79 -18.57 11.54
N ALA A 457 8.97 -19.18 11.63
CA ALA A 457 10.03 -19.09 10.64
C ALA A 457 10.92 -20.34 10.66
N ALA A 458 11.81 -20.45 9.66
CA ALA A 458 12.91 -21.42 9.67
C ALA A 458 14.18 -20.78 9.12
N GLU A 459 15.33 -21.38 9.43
CA GLU A 459 16.61 -21.02 8.80
C GLU A 459 16.55 -21.21 7.28
N PHE A 460 17.26 -20.35 6.55
CA PHE A 460 17.33 -20.40 5.10
C PHE A 460 18.78 -20.37 4.61
N ASP A 461 19.13 -21.29 3.73
CA ASP A 461 20.43 -21.31 3.06
C ASP A 461 20.35 -20.54 1.72
N PRO A 462 20.99 -19.36 1.59
CA PRO A 462 20.95 -18.59 0.36
C PRO A 462 21.62 -19.28 -0.83
N ALA A 463 22.45 -20.32 -0.64
CA ALA A 463 23.02 -21.10 -1.74
C ALA A 463 21.94 -21.83 -2.57
N LEU A 464 20.73 -22.03 -2.01
CA LEU A 464 19.61 -22.62 -2.73
C LEU A 464 19.13 -21.75 -3.90
N PHE A 465 19.41 -20.44 -3.87
CA PHE A 465 19.15 -19.52 -4.99
C PHE A 465 20.04 -19.78 -6.22
N ASP A 466 21.11 -20.57 -6.08
CA ASP A 466 21.95 -21.02 -7.19
C ASP A 466 21.51 -22.40 -7.74
N ALA A 467 20.49 -23.02 -7.13
CA ALA A 467 20.04 -24.37 -7.44
C ALA A 467 18.51 -24.46 -7.57
N VAL A 468 17.84 -25.04 -6.57
CA VAL A 468 16.40 -25.38 -6.63
C VAL A 468 15.45 -24.18 -6.60
N LEU A 469 15.96 -22.98 -6.28
CA LEU A 469 15.21 -21.72 -6.27
C LEU A 469 15.78 -20.69 -7.27
N ALA A 470 16.56 -21.14 -8.25
CA ALA A 470 17.20 -20.25 -9.23
C ALA A 470 16.19 -19.41 -10.03
N GLU A 471 15.00 -19.93 -10.27
CA GLU A 471 13.89 -19.24 -10.92
C GLU A 471 13.37 -18.01 -10.14
N GLN A 472 13.62 -17.94 -8.83
CA GLN A 472 13.23 -16.80 -7.98
C GLN A 472 14.25 -15.65 -8.06
N VAL A 473 15.41 -15.89 -8.68
CA VAL A 473 16.49 -14.91 -8.80
C VAL A 473 16.41 -14.22 -10.15
N ILE A 474 16.33 -12.89 -10.09
CA ILE A 474 16.47 -12.04 -11.28
C ILE A 474 17.84 -11.37 -11.26
N THR A 475 18.40 -11.20 -12.47
CA THR A 475 19.62 -10.42 -12.67
C THR A 475 19.22 -9.08 -13.26
N VAL A 476 19.54 -8.00 -12.57
CA VAL A 476 19.22 -6.63 -12.99
C VAL A 476 20.50 -5.82 -13.05
N ASP A 477 20.74 -5.19 -14.19
CA ASP A 477 21.81 -4.21 -14.34
C ASP A 477 21.32 -2.88 -13.77
N GLN A 478 21.83 -2.51 -12.60
CA GLN A 478 21.53 -1.23 -11.96
C GLN A 478 22.57 -0.20 -12.39
N ILE A 479 22.15 0.73 -13.23
CA ILE A 479 22.94 1.86 -13.71
C ILE A 479 22.27 3.13 -13.19
N ASP A 480 22.60 3.52 -11.97
CA ASP A 480 22.01 4.70 -11.34
C ASP A 480 23.02 5.48 -10.50
N TRP A 481 22.65 6.70 -10.14
CA TRP A 481 23.36 7.48 -9.13
C TRP A 481 23.01 6.99 -7.73
N ASP A 482 24.01 6.58 -6.94
CA ASP A 482 23.80 6.39 -5.52
C ASP A 482 23.80 7.75 -4.82
N GLU A 483 22.62 8.20 -4.40
CA GLU A 483 22.48 9.48 -3.71
C GLU A 483 23.12 9.52 -2.32
N ARG A 484 23.21 8.38 -1.61
CA ARG A 484 23.77 8.33 -0.26
C ARG A 484 25.28 8.50 -0.30
N GLU A 485 25.93 7.83 -1.25
CA GLU A 485 27.38 7.89 -1.42
C GLU A 485 27.82 9.00 -2.38
N GLY A 486 26.89 9.59 -3.15
CA GLY A 486 27.22 10.65 -4.11
C GLY A 486 28.11 10.16 -5.25
N VAL A 487 27.93 8.92 -5.72
CA VAL A 487 28.72 8.32 -6.80
C VAL A 487 27.85 7.61 -7.82
N PHE A 488 28.32 7.62 -9.08
CA PHE A 488 27.74 6.79 -10.13
C PHE A 488 27.98 5.31 -9.81
N ARG A 489 26.90 4.53 -9.72
CA ARG A 489 26.97 3.08 -9.55
C ARG A 489 26.43 2.37 -10.78
N ALA A 490 27.28 1.52 -11.32
CA ALA A 490 26.90 0.59 -12.35
C ALA A 490 27.32 -0.80 -11.91
N GLU A 491 26.34 -1.56 -11.44
CA GLU A 491 26.54 -2.90 -10.93
C GLU A 491 25.42 -3.82 -11.41
N ARG A 492 25.79 -5.07 -11.68
CA ARG A 492 24.87 -6.16 -11.89
C ARG A 492 24.48 -6.71 -10.53
N GLN A 493 23.19 -6.66 -10.22
CA GLN A 493 22.65 -7.22 -8.99
C GLN A 493 21.92 -8.52 -9.30
N ARG A 494 22.24 -9.57 -8.54
CA ARG A 494 21.37 -10.74 -8.43
C ARG A 494 20.42 -10.50 -7.26
N LYS A 495 19.11 -10.52 -7.53
CA LYS A 495 18.07 -10.21 -6.54
C LYS A 495 17.05 -11.34 -6.43
N ALA A 496 16.61 -11.62 -5.20
CA ALA A 496 15.37 -12.33 -4.92
C ALA A 496 14.37 -11.33 -4.34
N GLY A 497 13.42 -10.89 -5.17
CA GLY A 497 12.59 -9.71 -4.87
C GLY A 497 13.45 -8.46 -4.61
N GLU A 498 13.36 -7.91 -3.40
CA GLU A 498 14.14 -6.77 -2.95
C GLU A 498 15.44 -7.12 -2.21
N LEU A 499 15.71 -8.40 -1.97
CA LEU A 499 16.95 -8.85 -1.35
C LEU A 499 18.04 -8.97 -2.41
N ILE A 500 19.18 -8.33 -2.15
CA ILE A 500 20.35 -8.40 -3.01
C ILE A 500 21.21 -9.57 -2.53
N ILE A 501 21.34 -10.59 -3.37
CA ILE A 501 22.12 -11.81 -3.09
C ILE A 501 23.60 -11.53 -3.36
N SER A 502 23.91 -10.94 -4.51
CA SER A 502 25.26 -10.54 -4.88
C SER A 502 25.27 -9.28 -5.75
N ARG A 503 26.41 -8.60 -5.78
CA ARG A 503 26.68 -7.41 -6.58
C ARG A 503 28.00 -7.60 -7.32
N GLU A 504 28.01 -7.30 -8.60
CA GLU A 504 29.21 -7.35 -9.44
C GLU A 504 29.33 -6.02 -10.21
N PRO A 505 30.49 -5.35 -10.22
CA PRO A 505 30.67 -4.15 -11.03
C PRO A 505 30.44 -4.45 -12.51
N LEU A 506 29.68 -3.59 -13.20
CA LEU A 506 29.55 -3.67 -14.65
C LEU A 506 30.82 -3.07 -15.29
N THR A 507 31.63 -3.92 -15.92
CA THR A 507 32.80 -3.50 -16.69
C THR A 507 32.40 -3.29 -18.16
N GLY A 508 32.89 -2.21 -18.77
CA GLY A 508 32.64 -1.92 -20.19
C GLY A 508 31.21 -1.42 -20.51
N LEU A 509 30.64 -0.56 -19.66
CA LEU A 509 29.37 0.11 -19.96
C LEU A 509 29.50 0.90 -21.26
N ASP A 510 28.47 0.80 -22.10
CA ASP A 510 28.29 1.71 -23.23
C ASP A 510 28.18 3.15 -22.70
N ASP A 511 28.92 4.07 -23.32
CA ASP A 511 28.88 5.50 -22.99
C ASP A 511 27.45 6.06 -23.09
N ALA A 512 26.60 5.47 -23.95
CA ALA A 512 25.19 5.82 -24.07
C ALA A 512 24.39 5.50 -22.79
N ALA A 513 24.53 4.30 -22.23
CA ALA A 513 23.81 3.87 -21.02
C ALA A 513 24.22 4.70 -19.79
N ARG A 514 25.52 4.99 -19.67
CA ARG A 514 26.05 5.90 -18.64
C ARG A 514 25.47 7.31 -18.78
N SER A 515 25.46 7.84 -20.00
CA SER A 515 24.93 9.17 -20.27
C SER A 515 23.44 9.24 -19.92
N GLN A 516 22.63 8.25 -20.28
CA GLN A 516 21.21 8.18 -19.93
C GLN A 516 20.96 8.22 -18.41
N ALA A 517 21.73 7.45 -17.63
CA ALA A 517 21.62 7.46 -16.17
C ALA A 517 21.98 8.83 -15.56
N LEU A 518 23.01 9.51 -16.09
CA LEU A 518 23.36 10.88 -15.68
C LEU A 518 22.27 11.89 -16.06
N LEU A 519 21.64 11.77 -17.23
CA LEU A 519 20.49 12.61 -17.61
C LEU A 519 19.30 12.39 -16.68
N ALA A 520 19.02 11.13 -16.30
CA ALA A 520 17.97 10.79 -15.34
C ALA A 520 18.23 11.40 -13.94
N LEU A 521 19.50 11.53 -13.53
CA LEU A 521 19.87 12.25 -12.32
C LEU A 521 19.56 13.75 -12.43
N VAL A 522 19.96 14.40 -13.54
CA VAL A 522 19.67 15.83 -13.79
C VAL A 522 18.16 16.09 -13.79
N ARG A 523 17.35 15.19 -14.37
CA ARG A 523 15.88 15.29 -14.31
C ARG A 523 15.32 15.24 -12.89
N ARG A 524 15.86 14.37 -12.03
CA ARG A 524 15.42 14.21 -10.64
C ARG A 524 15.87 15.37 -9.75
N LYS A 525 17.12 15.83 -9.87
CA LYS A 525 17.69 16.91 -9.05
C LYS A 525 17.36 18.31 -9.57
N GLY A 526 16.98 18.43 -10.84
CA GLY A 526 16.74 19.69 -11.53
C GLY A 526 18.00 20.28 -12.15
N LEU A 527 17.82 21.36 -12.91
CA LEU A 527 18.91 22.05 -13.62
C LEU A 527 19.91 22.72 -12.68
N GLU A 528 19.55 22.94 -11.41
CA GLU A 528 20.42 23.49 -10.36
C GLU A 528 21.66 22.62 -10.07
N LEU A 529 21.67 21.37 -10.54
CA LEU A 529 22.87 20.53 -10.50
C LEU A 529 23.98 21.04 -11.43
N LEU A 530 23.62 21.80 -12.46
CA LEU A 530 24.54 22.38 -13.45
C LEU A 530 25.07 23.74 -12.95
N PRO A 531 26.24 24.20 -13.42
CA PRO A 531 26.87 25.42 -12.93
C PRO A 531 26.22 26.69 -13.50
N TRP A 532 24.96 26.93 -13.14
CA TRP A 532 24.25 28.16 -13.49
C TRP A 532 24.86 29.37 -12.78
N THR A 533 25.22 30.38 -13.57
CA THR A 533 25.64 31.67 -13.04
C THR A 533 24.51 32.69 -13.16
N PRO A 534 24.48 33.74 -12.31
CA PRO A 534 23.53 34.83 -12.44
C PRO A 534 23.54 35.45 -13.85
N GLU A 535 24.72 35.58 -14.46
CA GLU A 535 24.89 36.07 -15.84
C GLU A 535 24.22 35.17 -16.88
N LEU A 536 24.30 33.85 -16.70
CA LEU A 536 23.69 32.90 -17.61
C LEU A 536 22.17 32.84 -17.47
N ARG A 537 21.65 33.00 -16.24
CA ARG A 537 20.21 33.17 -15.99
C ARG A 537 19.67 34.46 -16.63
N GLN A 538 20.42 35.56 -16.54
CA GLN A 538 20.09 36.80 -17.26
C GLN A 538 20.10 36.60 -18.78
N TRP A 539 21.08 35.86 -19.32
CA TRP A 539 21.12 35.51 -20.74
C TRP A 539 19.91 34.67 -21.18
N GLN A 540 19.54 33.65 -20.41
CA GLN A 540 18.36 32.81 -20.66
C GLN A 540 17.08 33.66 -20.66
N ALA A 541 16.95 34.59 -19.69
CA ALA A 541 15.80 35.47 -19.59
C ALA A 541 15.67 36.46 -20.77
N ARG A 542 16.80 36.95 -21.33
CA ARG A 542 16.81 37.76 -22.55
C ARG A 542 16.24 37.00 -23.74
N VAL A 543 16.64 35.73 -23.91
CA VAL A 543 16.11 34.87 -24.98
C VAL A 543 14.62 34.59 -24.78
N ALA A 544 14.21 34.29 -23.54
CA ALA A 544 12.81 34.05 -23.19
C ALA A 544 11.92 35.27 -23.48
N LEU A 545 12.40 36.49 -23.17
CA LEU A 545 11.69 37.73 -23.48
C LEU A 545 11.46 37.91 -24.98
N LEU A 546 12.49 37.73 -25.81
CA LEU A 546 12.33 37.91 -27.24
C LEU A 546 11.41 36.85 -27.85
N ARG A 547 11.50 35.61 -27.36
CA ARG A 547 10.56 34.54 -27.70
C ARG A 547 9.11 34.91 -27.35
N SER A 548 8.86 35.40 -26.14
CA SER A 548 7.50 35.75 -25.72
C SER A 548 6.92 36.88 -26.58
N LEU A 549 7.72 37.91 -26.89
CA LEU A 549 7.32 39.02 -27.75
C LEU A 549 7.06 38.60 -29.20
N ASP A 550 7.73 37.56 -29.69
CA ASP A 550 7.46 36.97 -31.00
C ASP A 550 6.16 36.16 -30.96
N ILE A 551 5.96 35.33 -29.92
CA ILE A 551 4.75 34.50 -29.73
C ILE A 551 3.48 35.35 -29.58
N ASP A 552 3.55 36.46 -28.85
CA ASP A 552 2.42 37.37 -28.66
C ASP A 552 1.94 37.99 -29.98
N LYS A 553 2.81 38.05 -30.99
CA LYS A 553 2.52 38.64 -32.31
C LYS A 553 2.24 37.59 -33.39
N SER A 554 2.91 36.44 -33.33
CA SER A 554 2.87 35.35 -34.28
C SER A 554 2.85 34.04 -33.52
N ALA A 555 2.03 33.07 -33.89
CA ALA A 555 1.98 31.76 -33.21
C ALA A 555 3.30 30.95 -33.23
N THR A 556 4.35 31.50 -33.86
CA THR A 556 5.70 30.93 -33.97
C THR A 556 6.77 31.99 -33.66
N SER A 557 7.92 31.54 -33.14
CA SER A 557 9.08 32.38 -32.81
C SER A 557 10.36 31.72 -33.32
N GLU A 558 11.29 32.53 -33.84
CA GLU A 558 12.63 32.09 -34.25
C GLU A 558 13.54 31.83 -33.04
N TRP A 559 13.26 32.48 -31.90
CA TRP A 559 13.98 32.22 -30.64
C TRP A 559 13.60 30.86 -30.06
N PRO A 560 14.58 30.00 -29.71
CA PRO A 560 14.31 28.69 -29.14
C PRO A 560 13.68 28.78 -27.75
N ASP A 561 12.90 27.77 -27.38
CA ASP A 561 12.41 27.63 -26.00
C ASP A 561 13.53 27.10 -25.11
N LEU A 562 14.08 27.99 -24.30
CA LEU A 562 15.12 27.67 -23.32
C LEU A 562 14.57 27.72 -21.89
N SER A 563 13.26 27.55 -21.68
CA SER A 563 12.70 27.43 -20.34
C SER A 563 13.26 26.21 -19.61
N ASP A 564 13.27 26.25 -18.28
CA ASP A 564 13.78 25.13 -17.47
C ASP A 564 13.03 23.82 -17.76
N ALA A 565 11.72 23.90 -18.03
CA ALA A 565 10.90 22.76 -18.43
C ALA A 565 11.36 22.16 -19.76
N GLN A 566 11.59 23.00 -20.77
CA GLN A 566 12.05 22.54 -22.08
C GLN A 566 13.48 21.98 -22.02
N LEU A 567 14.38 22.66 -21.30
CA LEU A 567 15.76 22.21 -21.13
C LEU A 567 15.82 20.83 -20.46
N LEU A 568 14.97 20.55 -19.46
CA LEU A 568 14.83 19.23 -18.83
C LEU A 568 14.22 18.18 -19.76
N ALA A 569 13.28 18.57 -20.62
CA ALA A 569 12.65 17.68 -21.58
C ALA A 569 13.64 17.25 -22.69
N THR A 570 14.58 18.11 -23.07
CA THR A 570 15.50 17.89 -24.20
C THR A 570 16.97 17.66 -23.82
N LEU A 571 17.25 17.18 -22.60
CA LEU A 571 18.64 16.99 -22.12
C LEU A 571 19.49 16.11 -23.06
N GLU A 572 18.88 15.12 -23.71
CA GLU A 572 19.53 14.25 -24.71
C GLU A 572 20.17 15.05 -25.85
N ASN A 573 19.54 16.15 -26.25
CA ASN A 573 19.95 16.91 -27.43
C ASN A 573 21.11 17.86 -27.12
N TRP A 574 21.11 18.49 -25.94
CA TRP A 574 22.02 19.58 -25.64
C TRP A 574 23.07 19.26 -24.58
N LEU A 575 22.77 18.39 -23.61
CA LEU A 575 23.66 18.09 -22.50
C LEU A 575 24.42 16.78 -22.71
N MET A 576 23.77 15.75 -23.26
CA MET A 576 24.34 14.41 -23.45
C MET A 576 25.73 14.38 -24.09
N PRO A 577 26.02 15.16 -25.16
CA PRO A 577 27.34 15.13 -25.81
C PRO A 577 28.50 15.55 -24.89
N TYR A 578 28.20 16.23 -23.79
CA TYR A 578 29.20 16.79 -22.87
C TYR A 578 29.39 15.97 -21.58
N LEU A 579 28.63 14.88 -21.39
CA LEU A 579 28.63 14.09 -20.15
C LEU A 579 29.72 13.01 -20.05
N GLY A 580 30.47 12.74 -21.12
CA GLY A 580 31.43 11.62 -21.17
C GLY A 580 32.51 11.62 -20.07
N LYS A 581 32.84 12.79 -19.49
CA LYS A 581 33.85 12.92 -18.41
C LYS A 581 33.26 12.96 -16.99
N VAL A 582 31.93 12.93 -16.85
CA VAL A 582 31.24 13.09 -15.55
C VAL A 582 31.15 11.74 -14.83
N THR A 583 31.91 11.55 -13.75
CA THR A 583 31.89 10.31 -12.94
C THR A 583 31.53 10.55 -11.48
N ARG A 584 31.59 11.80 -11.01
CA ARG A 584 31.28 12.24 -9.64
C ARG A 584 30.41 13.50 -9.68
N LEU A 585 29.62 13.79 -8.63
CA LEU A 585 28.76 14.99 -8.58
C LEU A 585 29.57 16.27 -8.83
N SER A 586 30.77 16.34 -8.28
CA SER A 586 31.69 17.48 -8.45
C SER A 586 32.13 17.72 -9.89
N HIS A 587 31.93 16.78 -10.82
CA HIS A 587 32.28 16.98 -12.22
C HIS A 587 31.19 17.78 -12.96
N PHE A 588 29.94 17.81 -12.47
CA PHE A 588 28.90 18.63 -13.09
C PHE A 588 29.24 20.12 -13.01
N SER A 589 29.83 20.57 -11.90
CA SER A 589 30.25 21.97 -11.75
C SER A 589 31.42 22.37 -12.65
N GLN A 590 32.09 21.41 -13.29
CA GLN A 590 33.19 21.65 -14.23
C GLN A 590 32.72 21.77 -15.68
N LEU A 591 31.43 21.52 -15.95
CA LEU A 591 30.86 21.68 -17.30
C LEU A 591 30.85 23.16 -17.69
N ASP A 592 31.28 23.47 -18.92
CA ASP A 592 31.15 24.82 -19.48
C ASP A 592 29.71 25.06 -19.96
N LEU A 593 28.81 25.25 -18.99
CA LEU A 593 27.39 25.43 -19.26
C LEU A 593 27.11 26.66 -20.14
N SER A 594 27.93 27.71 -20.03
CA SER A 594 27.78 28.91 -20.86
C SER A 594 27.97 28.58 -22.34
N SER A 595 29.06 27.89 -22.69
CA SER A 595 29.30 27.50 -24.09
C SER A 595 28.24 26.51 -24.59
N ILE A 596 27.86 25.54 -23.76
CA ILE A 596 26.84 24.54 -24.09
C ILE A 596 25.49 25.20 -24.44
N LEU A 597 25.00 26.10 -23.59
CA LEU A 597 23.71 26.77 -23.83
C LEU A 597 23.78 27.76 -25.00
N ARG A 598 24.89 28.48 -25.17
CA ARG A 598 25.06 29.40 -26.31
C ARG A 598 25.02 28.69 -27.66
N ASN A 599 25.48 27.43 -27.72
CA ASN A 599 25.38 26.60 -28.94
C ASN A 599 23.93 26.29 -29.35
N LEU A 600 22.94 26.51 -28.47
CA LEU A 600 21.52 26.36 -28.79
C LEU A 600 20.94 27.56 -29.56
N LEU A 601 21.67 28.68 -29.65
CA LEU A 601 21.27 29.82 -30.47
C LEU A 601 21.95 29.78 -31.84
N PRO A 602 21.25 29.38 -32.91
CA PRO A 602 21.81 29.43 -34.26
C PRO A 602 22.09 30.87 -34.70
N TRP A 603 23.10 31.04 -35.54
CA TRP A 603 23.37 32.33 -36.19
C TRP A 603 22.18 32.73 -37.09
N PRO A 604 21.71 34.00 -37.11
CA PRO A 604 22.30 35.22 -36.52
C PRO A 604 21.76 35.61 -35.13
N LEU A 605 21.01 34.74 -34.44
CA LEU A 605 20.33 35.09 -33.18
C LEU A 605 21.25 35.66 -32.08
N PRO A 606 22.50 35.20 -31.88
CA PRO A 606 23.39 35.80 -30.88
C PRO A 606 23.63 37.31 -31.11
N GLN A 607 23.81 37.74 -32.35
CA GLN A 607 24.01 39.16 -32.68
C GLN A 607 22.70 39.95 -32.49
N GLN A 608 21.58 39.36 -32.87
CA GLN A 608 20.27 39.97 -32.67
C GLN A 608 19.92 40.10 -31.18
N LEU A 609 20.36 39.17 -30.33
CA LEU A 609 20.10 39.20 -28.89
C LEU A 609 20.80 40.39 -28.24
N GLU A 610 22.05 40.66 -28.64
CA GLU A 610 22.81 41.82 -28.16
C GLU A 610 22.20 43.15 -28.65
N ALA A 611 21.64 43.19 -29.85
CA ALA A 611 20.97 44.39 -30.38
C ALA A 611 19.57 44.63 -29.78
N GLN A 612 18.75 43.58 -29.69
CA GLN A 612 17.33 43.68 -29.30
C GLN A 612 17.13 43.64 -27.79
N ALA A 613 17.95 42.90 -27.05
CA ALA A 613 17.88 42.81 -25.59
C ALA A 613 19.28 43.02 -25.00
N PRO A 614 19.85 44.24 -25.05
CA PRO A 614 21.22 44.48 -24.60
C PRO A 614 21.39 44.28 -23.08
N GLN A 615 22.59 43.96 -22.63
CA GLN A 615 22.86 43.79 -21.19
C GLN A 615 22.81 45.12 -20.42
N THR A 616 23.17 46.21 -21.08
CA THR A 616 23.18 47.56 -20.53
C THR A 616 22.55 48.54 -21.52
N ILE A 617 22.01 49.65 -21.00
CA ILE A 617 21.55 50.77 -21.82
C ILE A 617 22.24 52.05 -21.36
N GLN A 618 22.63 52.88 -22.32
CA GLN A 618 23.16 54.20 -22.03
C GLN A 618 22.02 55.16 -21.69
N VAL A 619 22.07 55.78 -20.51
CA VAL A 619 21.10 56.79 -20.08
C VAL A 619 21.62 58.21 -20.38
N PRO A 620 20.79 59.27 -20.34
CA PRO A 620 21.20 60.63 -20.73
C PRO A 620 22.45 61.17 -20.02
N SER A 621 22.73 60.70 -18.79
CA SER A 621 23.98 61.03 -18.07
C SER A 621 25.26 60.52 -18.74
N GLY A 622 25.13 59.68 -19.78
CA GLY A 622 26.21 58.94 -20.45
C GLY A 622 26.56 57.60 -19.79
N SER A 623 25.92 57.26 -18.66
CA SER A 623 26.21 56.03 -17.90
C SER A 623 25.55 54.79 -18.50
N ASN A 624 26.24 53.65 -18.48
CA ASN A 624 25.69 52.36 -18.93
C ASN A 624 25.09 51.60 -17.74
N ILE A 625 23.77 51.47 -17.71
CA ILE A 625 23.04 50.84 -16.62
C ILE A 625 22.62 49.43 -17.03
N ARG A 626 22.92 48.43 -16.19
CA ARG A 626 22.55 47.02 -16.41
C ARG A 626 21.03 46.87 -16.33
N ILE A 627 20.48 46.13 -17.28
CA ILE A 627 19.06 45.74 -17.29
C ILE A 627 18.96 44.40 -16.58
N ASP A 628 17.98 44.29 -15.68
CA ASP A 628 17.62 43.04 -15.02
C ASP A 628 16.45 42.38 -15.77
N TYR A 629 16.75 41.26 -16.44
CA TYR A 629 15.80 40.48 -17.21
C TYR A 629 15.11 39.38 -16.39
N SER A 630 15.46 39.21 -15.10
CA SER A 630 14.83 38.19 -14.25
C SER A 630 13.35 38.48 -13.94
N GLU A 631 12.92 39.72 -14.14
CA GLU A 631 11.52 40.15 -14.02
C GLU A 631 10.89 40.47 -15.38
N GLN A 632 9.57 40.36 -15.44
CA GLN A 632 8.76 40.76 -16.60
C GLN A 632 7.77 41.85 -16.17
N PRO A 633 7.81 43.05 -16.79
CA PRO A 633 8.79 43.52 -17.76
C PRO A 633 10.19 43.79 -17.15
N PRO A 634 11.28 43.75 -17.96
CA PRO A 634 12.65 43.93 -17.47
C PRO A 634 12.86 45.25 -16.74
N ILE A 635 13.71 45.23 -15.71
CA ILE A 635 13.93 46.36 -14.83
C ILE A 635 15.20 47.12 -15.19
N LEU A 636 15.08 48.46 -15.20
CA LEU A 636 16.20 49.38 -15.20
C LEU A 636 16.26 50.11 -13.86
N SER A 637 17.21 49.71 -13.02
CA SER A 637 17.46 50.37 -11.73
C SER A 637 18.43 51.53 -11.90
N VAL A 638 17.92 52.75 -11.93
CA VAL A 638 18.68 53.95 -12.30
C VAL A 638 18.40 55.10 -11.34
N ARG A 639 19.42 55.90 -11.01
CA ARG A 639 19.25 57.09 -10.19
C ARG A 639 18.42 58.12 -10.94
N LEU A 640 17.46 58.73 -10.26
CA LEU A 640 16.50 59.65 -10.86
C LEU A 640 17.17 60.81 -11.62
N GLN A 641 18.25 61.36 -11.07
CA GLN A 641 19.05 62.44 -11.67
C GLN A 641 19.76 62.08 -12.99
N GLU A 642 19.91 60.79 -13.28
CA GLU A 642 20.55 60.33 -14.52
C GLU A 642 19.57 60.24 -15.69
N LEU A 643 18.27 60.40 -15.42
CA LEU A 643 17.20 60.41 -16.42
C LEU A 643 16.68 61.81 -16.74
N PHE A 644 17.26 62.89 -16.18
CA PHE A 644 16.87 64.24 -16.57
C PHE A 644 17.09 64.46 -18.08
N GLY A 645 16.20 65.23 -18.71
CA GLY A 645 16.18 65.38 -20.16
C GLY A 645 15.53 64.22 -20.93
N LEU A 646 15.16 63.10 -20.28
CA LEU A 646 14.46 61.99 -20.94
C LEU A 646 12.95 62.12 -20.80
N SER A 647 12.26 62.34 -21.93
CA SER A 647 10.80 62.46 -22.00
C SER A 647 10.08 61.12 -21.84
N ASP A 648 10.56 60.09 -22.54
CA ASP A 648 9.86 58.83 -22.72
C ASP A 648 10.58 57.67 -22.02
N THR A 649 9.82 56.69 -21.55
CA THR A 649 10.39 55.48 -20.96
C THR A 649 11.23 54.73 -22.00
N PRO A 650 12.49 54.35 -21.69
CA PRO A 650 13.31 53.56 -22.60
C PRO A 650 12.61 52.26 -23.02
N ARG A 651 12.77 51.92 -24.31
CA ARG A 651 12.24 50.70 -24.90
C ARG A 651 13.37 49.87 -25.50
N ILE A 652 13.25 48.56 -25.38
CA ILE A 652 14.13 47.57 -26.03
C ILE A 652 13.31 46.75 -27.04
N ALA A 653 13.96 45.77 -27.67
CA ALA A 653 13.38 44.86 -28.66
C ALA A 653 12.72 45.59 -29.84
N ASN A 654 13.42 46.60 -30.39
CA ASN A 654 12.94 47.48 -31.46
C ASN A 654 11.65 48.23 -31.09
N GLY A 655 11.54 48.70 -29.84
CA GLY A 655 10.40 49.48 -29.35
C GLY A 655 9.25 48.64 -28.78
N ARG A 656 9.31 47.30 -28.90
CA ARG A 656 8.26 46.38 -28.46
C ARG A 656 8.14 46.27 -26.94
N GLN A 657 9.26 46.34 -26.22
CA GLN A 657 9.28 46.16 -24.76
C GLN A 657 9.63 47.46 -24.05
N VAL A 658 8.69 47.97 -23.23
CA VAL A 658 8.93 49.08 -22.32
C VAL A 658 9.64 48.58 -21.06
N LEU A 659 10.69 49.29 -20.60
CA LEU A 659 11.37 48.94 -19.36
C LEU A 659 10.60 49.42 -18.12
N LYS A 660 10.61 48.61 -17.05
CA LYS A 660 10.17 49.06 -15.71
C LYS A 660 11.30 49.82 -15.06
N LEU A 661 11.08 51.09 -14.76
CA LEU A 661 12.07 51.94 -14.10
C LEU A 661 11.95 51.81 -12.60
N HIS A 662 13.02 51.36 -11.95
CA HIS A 662 13.20 51.51 -10.51
C HIS A 662 14.02 52.78 -10.30
N LEU A 663 13.32 53.88 -10.04
CA LEU A 663 13.94 55.19 -9.82
C LEU A 663 14.57 55.18 -8.44
N LEU A 664 15.88 55.43 -8.39
CA LEU A 664 16.67 55.39 -7.17
C LEU A 664 17.05 56.79 -6.70
N SER A 665 17.18 56.96 -5.38
CA SER A 665 17.81 58.13 -4.75
C SER A 665 19.31 58.17 -5.02
N PRO A 666 20.02 59.27 -4.67
CA PRO A 666 21.48 59.32 -4.76
C PRO A 666 22.19 58.20 -3.98
N ALA A 667 21.58 57.73 -2.88
CA ALA A 667 22.07 56.61 -2.08
C ALA A 667 21.62 55.23 -2.60
N ARG A 668 21.13 55.14 -3.85
CA ARG A 668 20.66 53.92 -4.52
C ARG A 668 19.49 53.22 -3.82
N ARG A 669 18.66 53.97 -3.09
CA ARG A 669 17.43 53.44 -2.48
C ARG A 669 16.24 53.64 -3.44
N PRO A 670 15.35 52.66 -3.61
CA PRO A 670 14.15 52.83 -4.43
C PRO A 670 13.29 53.97 -3.90
N VAL A 671 12.88 54.89 -4.78
CA VAL A 671 11.99 56.00 -4.44
C VAL A 671 10.68 55.95 -5.20
N GLN A 672 10.68 55.42 -6.42
CA GLN A 672 9.48 55.22 -7.22
C GLN A 672 9.69 54.09 -8.22
N VAL A 673 8.63 53.34 -8.51
CA VAL A 673 8.59 52.38 -9.62
C VAL A 673 7.60 52.90 -10.66
N THR A 674 8.00 52.95 -11.94
CA THR A 674 7.13 53.40 -13.03
C THR A 674 7.45 52.70 -14.36
N GLN A 675 6.44 52.52 -15.21
CA GLN A 675 6.60 52.16 -16.63
C GLN A 675 6.24 53.33 -17.56
N ASP A 676 5.72 54.43 -17.00
CA ASP A 676 5.37 55.66 -17.71
C ASP A 676 6.15 56.83 -17.09
N LEU A 677 7.32 57.09 -17.65
CA LEU A 677 8.22 58.15 -17.21
C LEU A 677 7.61 59.54 -17.50
N ALA A 678 6.87 59.69 -18.60
CA ALA A 678 6.24 60.95 -18.97
C ALA A 678 5.17 61.37 -17.96
N ASN A 679 4.32 60.42 -17.53
CA ASN A 679 3.36 60.67 -16.47
C ASN A 679 4.05 60.94 -15.12
N PHE A 680 5.09 60.17 -14.79
CA PHE A 680 5.87 60.40 -13.56
C PHE A 680 6.37 61.85 -13.44
N TRP A 681 6.94 62.40 -14.52
CA TRP A 681 7.42 63.79 -14.53
C TRP A 681 6.29 64.81 -14.32
N ARG A 682 5.10 64.56 -14.89
CA ARG A 682 3.96 65.47 -14.81
C ARG A 682 3.23 65.45 -13.46
N SER A 683 3.06 64.28 -12.86
CA SER A 683 2.16 64.11 -11.70
C SER A 683 2.89 63.83 -10.39
N THR A 684 3.98 63.07 -10.41
CA THR A 684 4.53 62.43 -9.20
C THR A 684 5.89 62.99 -8.80
N TYR A 685 6.63 63.55 -9.76
CA TYR A 685 7.96 64.10 -9.52
C TYR A 685 7.98 65.21 -8.46
N SER A 686 6.97 66.08 -8.42
CA SER A 686 6.92 67.20 -7.46
C SER A 686 6.90 66.74 -6.00
N GLU A 687 6.26 65.61 -5.71
CA GLU A 687 6.19 65.03 -4.37
C GLU A 687 7.51 64.33 -4.01
N VAL A 688 8.02 63.50 -4.92
CA VAL A 688 9.31 62.81 -4.77
C VAL A 688 10.45 63.82 -4.61
N LYS A 689 10.40 64.93 -5.34
CA LYS A 689 11.36 66.03 -5.24
C LYS A 689 11.35 66.67 -3.84
N LYS A 690 10.20 66.88 -3.20
CA LYS A 690 10.13 67.48 -1.85
C LYS A 690 10.85 66.62 -0.82
N ASP A 691 10.61 65.30 -0.85
CA ASP A 691 11.30 64.36 0.06
C ASP A 691 12.80 64.27 -0.25
N LEU A 692 13.18 64.17 -1.54
CA LEU A 692 14.58 64.10 -1.95
C LEU A 692 15.37 65.37 -1.67
N LYS A 693 14.76 66.55 -1.82
CA LYS A 693 15.40 67.85 -1.49
C LYS A 693 15.65 67.99 0.01
N GLY A 694 14.77 67.45 0.85
CA GLY A 694 14.96 67.40 2.30
C GLY A 694 16.09 66.46 2.73
N ARG A 695 16.14 65.25 2.15
CA ARG A 695 17.14 64.22 2.52
C ARG A 695 18.51 64.41 1.85
N TYR A 696 18.54 64.99 0.64
CA TYR A 696 19.75 65.16 -0.17
C TYR A 696 19.88 66.60 -0.71
N PRO A 697 20.07 67.61 0.17
CA PRO A 697 20.04 69.02 -0.21
C PRO A 697 21.23 69.47 -1.08
N LYS A 698 22.33 68.70 -1.10
CA LYS A 698 23.53 68.98 -1.90
C LYS A 698 23.40 68.57 -3.38
N HIS A 699 22.34 67.84 -3.73
CA HIS A 699 22.10 67.36 -5.09
C HIS A 699 21.20 68.31 -5.87
N TYR A 700 21.40 68.36 -7.19
CA TYR A 700 20.59 69.19 -8.07
C TYR A 700 19.21 68.56 -8.34
N TRP A 701 18.15 69.26 -7.91
CA TRP A 701 16.76 68.86 -8.10
C TRP A 701 15.99 69.96 -8.86
N PRO A 702 16.00 69.93 -10.21
CA PRO A 702 15.43 70.98 -11.06
C PRO A 702 13.91 71.11 -10.87
N ASP A 703 13.36 72.31 -11.06
CA ASP A 703 11.89 72.49 -11.12
C ASP A 703 11.31 71.88 -12.40
N ASP A 704 12.05 71.97 -13.51
CA ASP A 704 11.74 71.27 -14.75
C ASP A 704 12.79 70.17 -15.05
N PRO A 705 12.46 68.88 -14.81
CA PRO A 705 13.38 67.78 -15.05
C PRO A 705 13.59 67.46 -16.55
N LEU A 706 12.74 67.98 -17.45
CA LEU A 706 12.81 67.70 -18.89
C LEU A 706 13.83 68.58 -19.63
N VAL A 707 14.20 69.73 -19.06
CA VAL A 707 15.20 70.66 -19.63
C VAL A 707 16.53 70.61 -18.87
N ALA A 708 16.58 69.86 -17.78
CA ALA A 708 17.77 69.75 -16.95
C ALA A 708 18.83 68.80 -17.52
N GLU A 709 20.11 69.18 -17.40
CA GLU A 709 21.23 68.31 -17.78
C GLU A 709 21.34 67.12 -16.81
N ALA A 710 21.23 65.90 -17.34
CA ALA A 710 21.45 64.69 -16.55
C ALA A 710 22.90 64.60 -16.08
N THR A 711 23.09 64.17 -14.84
CA THR A 711 24.43 64.03 -14.27
C THR A 711 24.53 62.79 -13.38
N ALA A 712 25.60 62.04 -13.54
CA ALA A 712 25.95 60.96 -12.63
C ALA A 712 26.64 61.47 -11.34
N ARG A 713 26.93 62.78 -11.25
CA ARG A 713 27.68 63.44 -10.15
C ARG A 713 26.74 64.13 -9.17
N VAL A 714 27.29 64.61 -8.05
CA VAL A 714 26.54 65.36 -7.02
C VAL A 714 26.05 66.70 -7.56
N LYS A 715 26.81 67.33 -8.48
CA LYS A 715 26.43 68.56 -9.20
C LYS A 715 26.75 68.43 -10.71
N PRO A 716 25.95 69.06 -11.60
CA PRO A 716 26.27 69.24 -13.02
C PRO A 716 27.60 69.96 -13.25
N ARG A 717 28.21 69.83 -14.43
CA ARG A 717 29.42 70.60 -14.78
C ARG A 717 29.01 72.07 -14.99
N GLY A 718 29.51 72.98 -14.14
CA GLY A 718 29.25 74.42 -14.26
C GLY A 718 28.32 75.04 -13.21
N THR A 719 28.00 74.32 -12.12
CA THR A 719 27.14 74.76 -10.99
C THR A 719 27.68 74.37 -9.61
#